data_AF-A0A973D084-F1
#
_entry.id   AF-A0A973D084-F1
#
_cell.length_a   1.000
_cell.length_b   1.000
_cell.length_c   1.000
_cell.angle_alpha   90.00
_cell.angle_beta   90.00
_cell.angle_gamma   90.00
#
_symmetry.space_group_name_H-M   'P 1'
#
loop_
_entity.id
_entity.type
_entity.pdbx_description
1 polymer ?
#
loop_
_entity_poly.entity_id
_entity_poly.type
_entity_poly.pdbx_seq_one_letter_code
_entity_poly.pdbx_strand_id
1 'polypeptide(L)'
;VGGQLVFTNTFTGAGEGVAVTPTLAEPLAAAALGLDSMFAVTGQNEVDKTNSFRINLTVPAPDSDNRSGSILISLDEDYRSVQQLAPSINRQLNSQNADDYVGVRAQAVEISPKVVPPEFKLELLAVEDGEASIISISDLTASGPDVSAEDLFAILQTNPADAGLLTTGIEGVNNQYPEQTAIIVDPDGNKTTVTISEGTEANEIASIFNRQAGVTATANAVMTIPLSSYNNPGNTMNLSLNGQLLEASTLPEIAEEINSFRSTTLPGFKAEVNSTGDLVITNEIGRDIKLEIDSPAPTDSLVVYGAASTGPVVLGGTPAAATAAAVGGHIDFTFNEGYTMESPVPAVSGLFGALTEDEFTPIVLKTFDPTDPATYNHATSTEIYDSLGNSHVMEQFFVREPLDPDRPNEANIWAMYVQVDGRDVGDPDSTLTFPDNLAPTRARYELFFNQDGTLDVDATGDLFVTNWDPMDSSGDPTGAMASLNVLESGLPLTEPPTNSNFQIILDGSTQFGSAFSSEVNQNGYTTGRLSGLEVDNEGVIFARYTNGQAQVLGQVALANFRNPEGLTPLGGTGWAESFESGVATVGSPRTASFGQIRSSALEDSNVDISEELVGLIVAQRNFQASAKTIETMDQVTQTILNI
;
A
#
# COMPACT_ATOMS: atom_id res chain seq x y z
N VAL A 1 43.24 5.88 -2.34
CA VAL A 1 42.23 5.04 -1.64
C VAL A 1 42.82 3.66 -1.44
N GLY A 2 42.64 3.01 -0.28
CA GLY A 2 43.19 1.66 -0.03
C GLY A 2 44.73 1.54 -0.04
N GLY A 3 45.46 2.62 0.29
CA GLY A 3 46.93 2.65 0.25
C GLY A 3 47.54 3.03 -1.11
N GLN A 4 46.72 3.30 -2.13
CA GLN A 4 47.18 3.77 -3.44
C GLN A 4 46.97 5.28 -3.62
N LEU A 5 47.93 5.94 -4.28
CA LEU A 5 47.83 7.32 -4.76
C LEU A 5 47.10 7.31 -6.11
N VAL A 6 45.99 8.05 -6.18
CA VAL A 6 45.16 8.17 -7.38
C VAL A 6 45.16 9.63 -7.78
N PHE A 7 45.47 9.91 -9.04
CA PHE A 7 45.47 11.25 -9.62
C PHE A 7 44.30 11.36 -10.60
N THR A 8 43.42 12.35 -10.40
CA THR A 8 42.25 12.59 -11.25
C THR A 8 42.43 13.92 -11.94
N ASN A 9 42.43 13.94 -13.28
CA ASN A 9 42.43 15.17 -14.05
C ASN A 9 40.97 15.66 -14.23
N THR A 10 40.71 16.92 -13.96
CA THR A 10 39.38 17.55 -14.08
C THR A 10 39.16 18.27 -15.40
N PHE A 11 40.14 18.30 -16.32
CA PHE A 11 40.05 18.91 -17.64
C PHE A 11 40.00 17.85 -18.77
N THR A 12 39.25 18.14 -19.84
CA THR A 12 39.03 17.22 -20.98
C THR A 12 39.93 17.56 -22.18
N GLY A 13 40.69 16.57 -22.68
CA GLY A 13 41.52 16.67 -23.89
C GLY A 13 42.51 15.51 -24.05
N ALA A 14 42.82 15.10 -25.28
CA ALA A 14 43.77 14.02 -25.54
C ALA A 14 45.22 14.50 -25.36
N GLY A 15 45.99 13.79 -24.52
CA GLY A 15 47.45 13.99 -24.37
C GLY A 15 47.96 14.32 -22.96
N GLU A 16 47.07 14.46 -21.97
CA GLU A 16 47.44 14.83 -20.60
C GLU A 16 47.84 13.59 -19.80
N GLY A 17 49.15 13.41 -19.58
CA GLY A 17 49.72 12.37 -18.71
C GLY A 17 50.27 12.97 -17.41
N VAL A 18 50.28 12.19 -16.33
CA VAL A 18 50.90 12.62 -15.06
C VAL A 18 52.39 12.26 -15.08
N ALA A 19 53.26 13.27 -15.03
CA ALA A 19 54.70 13.09 -14.90
C ALA A 19 55.15 13.46 -13.48
N VAL A 20 55.73 12.49 -12.76
CA VAL A 20 56.31 12.72 -11.43
C VAL A 20 57.82 12.85 -11.59
N THR A 21 58.38 14.01 -11.25
CA THR A 21 59.82 14.29 -11.39
C THR A 21 60.42 14.66 -10.02
N PRO A 22 61.56 14.07 -9.61
CA PRO A 22 62.20 14.44 -8.35
C PRO A 22 62.75 15.86 -8.41
N THR A 23 62.73 16.56 -7.29
CA THR A 23 63.32 17.91 -7.19
C THR A 23 64.83 17.81 -6.96
N LEU A 24 65.57 18.85 -7.35
CA LEU A 24 67.05 18.88 -7.21
C LEU A 24 67.52 18.79 -5.74
N ALA A 25 66.67 19.14 -4.78
CA ALA A 25 66.99 19.07 -3.35
C ALA A 25 66.94 17.63 -2.81
N GLU A 26 66.09 16.76 -3.38
CA GLU A 26 65.93 15.36 -2.96
C GLU A 26 65.80 14.43 -4.18
N PRO A 27 66.91 14.16 -4.88
CA PRO A 27 66.89 13.47 -6.16
C PRO A 27 66.51 11.99 -6.08
N LEU A 28 66.50 11.40 -4.88
CA LEU A 28 66.21 9.97 -4.65
C LEU A 28 64.80 9.71 -4.11
N ALA A 29 64.01 10.76 -3.84
CA ALA A 29 62.71 10.63 -3.17
C ALA A 29 61.68 9.84 -3.98
N ALA A 30 61.65 10.02 -5.31
CA ALA A 30 60.76 9.28 -6.19
C ALA A 30 61.09 7.78 -6.24
N ALA A 31 62.39 7.44 -6.19
CA ALA A 31 62.85 6.05 -6.20
C ALA A 31 62.57 5.32 -4.87
N ALA A 32 62.64 6.05 -3.74
CA ALA A 32 62.25 5.50 -2.44
C ALA A 32 60.76 5.13 -2.34
N LEU A 33 59.91 5.69 -3.21
CA LEU A 33 58.50 5.34 -3.37
C LEU A 33 58.26 4.24 -4.42
N GLY A 34 59.32 3.65 -4.97
CA GLY A 34 59.26 2.56 -5.96
C GLY A 34 58.91 2.99 -7.38
N LEU A 35 59.02 4.28 -7.71
CA LEU A 35 58.69 4.86 -9.01
C LEU A 35 59.96 4.94 -9.89
N ASP A 36 60.56 3.80 -10.20
CA ASP A 36 61.93 3.71 -10.78
C ASP A 36 61.98 3.72 -12.32
N SER A 37 60.84 3.90 -12.98
CA SER A 37 60.74 3.87 -14.44
C SER A 37 59.84 5.00 -14.89
N MET A 38 60.29 5.79 -15.87
CA MET A 38 59.49 6.79 -16.57
C MET A 38 58.32 6.09 -17.29
N PHE A 39 57.27 5.77 -16.55
CA PHE A 39 56.00 5.36 -17.10
C PHE A 39 55.14 6.62 -17.18
N ALA A 40 55.06 7.20 -18.38
CA ALA A 40 53.86 7.93 -18.72
C ALA A 40 52.72 6.90 -18.69
N VAL A 41 51.93 6.90 -17.62
CA VAL A 41 50.70 6.12 -17.57
C VAL A 41 49.71 6.91 -18.40
N THR A 42 49.45 6.45 -19.62
CA THR A 42 48.37 6.98 -20.44
C THR A 42 47.07 6.73 -19.70
N GLY A 43 46.32 7.79 -19.39
CA GLY A 43 45.02 7.65 -18.75
C GLY A 43 44.12 6.74 -19.57
N GLN A 44 43.49 5.75 -18.95
CA GLN A 44 42.39 5.04 -19.58
C GLN A 44 41.14 5.89 -19.40
N ASN A 45 40.52 6.26 -20.51
CA ASN A 45 39.24 6.93 -20.51
C ASN A 45 38.19 5.85 -20.21
N GLU A 46 37.56 5.87 -19.02
CA GLU A 46 36.52 4.89 -18.67
C GLU A 46 35.23 5.07 -19.49
N VAL A 47 35.13 6.18 -20.24
CA VAL A 47 33.99 6.45 -21.11
C VAL A 47 34.34 6.00 -22.53
N ASP A 48 33.77 4.86 -22.91
CA ASP A 48 33.69 4.41 -24.30
C ASP A 48 32.78 5.37 -25.08
N LYS A 49 33.38 6.22 -25.92
CA LYS A 49 32.68 7.23 -26.76
C LYS A 49 32.37 6.73 -28.18
N THR A 50 32.43 5.41 -28.40
CA THR A 50 32.31 4.80 -29.74
C THR A 50 31.00 5.15 -30.46
N ASN A 51 29.95 5.53 -29.73
CA ASN A 51 28.64 5.89 -30.29
C ASN A 51 28.09 7.24 -29.80
N SER A 52 28.98 8.17 -29.43
CA SER A 52 28.59 9.52 -28.99
C SER A 52 28.45 10.49 -30.17
N PHE A 53 27.27 11.06 -30.35
CA PHE A 53 26.98 12.01 -31.41
C PHE A 53 26.20 13.22 -30.89
N ARG A 54 26.36 14.35 -31.59
CA ARG A 54 25.62 15.57 -31.33
C ARG A 54 24.57 15.77 -32.39
N ILE A 55 23.35 16.09 -31.95
CA ILE A 55 22.26 16.44 -32.83
C ILE A 55 21.87 17.87 -32.49
N ASN A 56 21.87 18.76 -33.46
CA ASN A 56 21.23 20.06 -33.30
C ASN A 56 19.79 19.97 -33.80
N LEU A 57 18.83 20.05 -32.88
CA LEU A 57 17.42 20.12 -33.21
C LEU A 57 17.03 21.58 -33.36
N THR A 58 16.67 21.97 -34.57
CA THR A 58 16.26 23.35 -34.86
C THR A 58 14.82 23.37 -35.31
N VAL A 59 14.03 24.23 -34.67
CA VAL A 59 12.68 24.62 -35.11
C VAL A 59 12.83 25.92 -35.92
N PRO A 60 12.75 25.86 -37.27
CA PRO A 60 13.08 26.98 -38.13
C PRO A 60 11.86 27.89 -38.29
N ALA A 61 12.05 29.10 -37.77
CA ALA A 61 11.21 30.30 -37.83
C ALA A 61 10.30 30.51 -36.61
N PRO A 62 10.33 31.73 -36.01
CA PRO A 62 9.41 32.10 -34.96
C PRO A 62 7.99 32.15 -35.52
N ASP A 63 7.07 31.47 -34.84
CA ASP A 63 5.65 31.74 -34.99
C ASP A 63 5.28 33.11 -34.40
N SER A 64 3.99 33.44 -34.40
CA SER A 64 3.47 34.70 -33.86
C SER A 64 3.82 34.97 -32.40
N ASP A 65 4.24 33.94 -31.66
CA ASP A 65 4.61 33.99 -30.24
C ASP A 65 6.12 33.96 -30.02
N ASN A 66 6.89 34.17 -31.10
CA ASN A 66 8.35 34.29 -31.08
C ASN A 66 9.07 32.98 -30.69
N ARG A 67 8.43 31.82 -30.86
CA ARG A 67 9.00 30.51 -30.53
C ARG A 67 9.94 30.05 -31.64
N SER A 68 11.23 30.30 -31.46
CA SER A 68 12.29 29.75 -32.30
C SER A 68 13.48 29.38 -31.44
N GLY A 69 13.98 28.16 -31.59
CA GLY A 69 15.07 27.64 -30.77
C GLY A 69 15.86 26.57 -31.50
N SER A 70 17.14 26.50 -31.16
CA SER A 70 18.06 25.50 -31.66
C SER A 70 18.70 24.87 -30.42
N ILE A 71 18.42 23.59 -30.17
CA ILE A 71 18.96 22.88 -29.03
C ILE A 71 19.98 21.84 -29.48
N LEU A 72 21.19 21.98 -28.93
CA LEU A 72 22.26 21.03 -29.15
C LEU A 72 22.17 19.93 -28.10
N ILE A 73 21.79 18.74 -28.52
CA ILE A 73 21.78 17.56 -27.67
C ILE A 73 23.10 16.81 -27.88
N SER A 74 23.86 16.63 -26.80
CA SER A 74 25.03 15.75 -26.79
C SER A 74 24.66 14.45 -26.10
N LEU A 75 24.66 13.35 -26.84
CA LEU A 75 24.40 12.04 -26.29
C LEU A 75 25.74 11.30 -26.18
N ASP A 76 26.23 11.15 -24.95
CA ASP A 76 27.53 10.56 -24.64
C ASP A 76 27.39 9.09 -24.16
N GLU A 77 26.42 8.32 -24.69
CA GLU A 77 26.16 6.91 -24.32
C GLU A 77 26.26 5.95 -25.54
N ASP A 78 26.32 4.63 -25.32
CA ASP A 78 26.34 3.60 -26.38
C ASP A 78 24.91 3.22 -26.82
N TYR A 79 24.52 3.54 -28.06
CA TYR A 79 23.20 3.22 -28.62
C TYR A 79 23.29 2.18 -29.72
N ARG A 80 22.53 1.08 -29.59
CA ARG A 80 22.51 -0.03 -30.57
C ARG A 80 21.18 -0.15 -31.33
N SER A 81 20.16 0.63 -30.94
CA SER A 81 18.87 0.69 -31.64
C SER A 81 18.16 2.03 -31.40
N VAL A 82 17.25 2.39 -32.32
CA VAL A 82 16.40 3.57 -32.20
C VAL A 82 15.54 3.56 -30.93
N GLN A 83 15.19 2.38 -30.44
CA GLN A 83 14.41 2.18 -29.21
C GLN A 83 15.19 2.55 -27.95
N GLN A 84 16.53 2.48 -27.98
CA GLN A 84 17.39 2.99 -26.91
C GLN A 84 17.66 4.49 -27.05
N LEU A 85 17.66 4.97 -28.30
CA LEU A 85 17.94 6.35 -28.64
C LEU A 85 16.81 7.30 -28.23
N ALA A 86 15.55 6.97 -28.53
CA ALA A 86 14.41 7.86 -28.26
C ALA A 86 14.25 8.24 -26.77
N PRO A 87 14.30 7.31 -25.80
CA PRO A 87 14.25 7.65 -24.38
C PRO A 87 15.41 8.54 -23.92
N SER A 88 16.57 8.40 -24.55
CA SER A 88 17.79 9.13 -24.19
C SER A 88 17.77 10.57 -24.71
N ILE A 89 17.21 10.78 -25.90
CA ILE A 89 16.88 12.12 -26.42
C ILE A 89 15.89 12.82 -25.46
N ASN A 90 14.81 12.14 -25.06
CA ASN A 90 13.82 12.71 -24.14
C ASN A 90 14.43 13.07 -22.78
N ARG A 91 15.35 12.25 -22.27
CA ARG A 91 16.05 12.52 -21.01
C ARG A 91 16.90 13.78 -21.08
N GLN A 92 17.61 13.99 -22.19
CA GLN A 92 18.41 15.18 -22.41
C GLN A 92 17.58 16.43 -22.67
N LEU A 93 16.41 16.30 -23.31
CA LEU A 93 15.47 17.40 -23.51
C LEU A 93 14.86 17.86 -22.17
N ASN A 94 14.51 16.91 -21.30
CA ASN A 94 13.94 17.20 -19.98
C ASN A 94 14.96 17.72 -18.96
N SER A 95 16.27 17.65 -19.23
CA SER A 95 17.32 18.15 -18.33
C SER A 95 17.74 19.59 -18.63
N GLN A 96 17.12 20.25 -19.59
CA GLN A 96 17.48 21.61 -20.01
C GLN A 96 16.76 22.66 -19.16
N ASN A 97 17.32 23.87 -19.13
CA ASN A 97 16.69 24.98 -18.44
C ASN A 97 15.41 25.43 -19.18
N ALA A 98 14.47 26.03 -18.46
CA ALA A 98 13.19 26.48 -19.01
C ALA A 98 13.34 27.43 -20.22
N ASP A 99 14.44 28.21 -20.26
CA ASP A 99 14.72 29.18 -21.35
C ASP A 99 15.21 28.53 -22.65
N ASP A 100 15.67 27.27 -22.61
CA ASP A 100 16.20 26.52 -23.75
C ASP A 100 15.24 25.40 -24.22
N TYR A 101 14.02 25.37 -23.67
CA TYR A 101 13.00 24.38 -24.00
C TYR A 101 12.47 24.60 -25.42
N VAL A 102 12.43 23.53 -26.22
CA VAL A 102 11.99 23.57 -27.63
C VAL A 102 10.73 22.75 -27.90
N GLY A 103 10.08 22.19 -26.87
CA GLY A 103 8.78 21.52 -27.05
C GLY A 103 8.82 20.29 -27.94
N VAL A 104 9.83 19.43 -27.84
CA VAL A 104 9.98 18.23 -28.69
C VAL A 104 10.07 16.95 -27.84
N ARG A 105 9.51 15.83 -28.33
CA ARG A 105 9.63 14.48 -27.78
C ARG A 105 10.00 13.49 -28.89
N ALA A 106 10.94 12.61 -28.60
CA ALA A 106 11.32 11.50 -29.47
C ALA A 106 10.53 10.22 -29.14
N GLN A 107 10.17 9.46 -30.17
CA GLN A 107 9.62 8.10 -30.05
C GLN A 107 10.19 7.18 -31.12
N ALA A 108 10.17 5.87 -30.86
CA ALA A 108 10.59 4.84 -31.82
C ALA A 108 9.34 4.16 -32.39
N VAL A 109 9.13 4.24 -33.70
CA VAL A 109 7.94 3.72 -34.39
C VAL A 109 8.35 2.61 -35.36
N GLU A 110 7.60 1.50 -35.38
CA GLU A 110 7.85 0.41 -36.32
C GLU A 110 7.61 0.87 -37.78
N ILE A 111 8.49 0.50 -38.71
CA ILE A 111 8.35 0.90 -40.12
C ILE A 111 7.17 0.17 -40.80
N SER A 112 6.55 0.82 -41.78
CA SER A 112 5.46 0.26 -42.58
C SER A 112 5.85 0.18 -44.07
N PRO A 113 5.65 -0.97 -44.76
CA PRO A 113 5.05 -2.21 -44.26
C PRO A 113 5.97 -2.97 -43.29
N LYS A 114 5.38 -3.66 -42.31
CA LYS A 114 6.11 -4.38 -41.25
C LYS A 114 7.03 -5.46 -41.84
N VAL A 115 8.26 -5.52 -41.34
CA VAL A 115 9.30 -6.47 -41.76
C VAL A 115 9.70 -7.39 -40.59
N VAL A 116 10.30 -8.54 -40.89
CA VAL A 116 10.78 -9.49 -39.87
C VAL A 116 12.26 -9.78 -40.10
N PRO A 117 13.15 -9.50 -39.12
CA PRO A 117 12.89 -8.94 -37.79
C PRO A 117 12.36 -7.49 -37.83
N PRO A 118 11.61 -7.05 -36.80
CA PRO A 118 10.97 -5.73 -36.78
C PRO A 118 12.00 -4.60 -36.80
N GLU A 119 11.79 -3.64 -37.68
CA GLU A 119 12.63 -2.44 -37.84
C GLU A 119 11.87 -1.20 -37.34
N PHE A 120 12.59 -0.27 -36.70
CA PHE A 120 12.02 0.93 -36.07
C PHE A 120 12.70 2.18 -36.62
N LYS A 121 11.91 3.22 -36.89
CA LYS A 121 12.36 4.58 -37.25
C LYS A 121 12.20 5.53 -36.06
N LEU A 122 13.05 6.55 -35.99
CA LEU A 122 12.95 7.60 -34.98
C LEU A 122 11.94 8.63 -35.47
N GLU A 123 11.00 9.01 -34.60
CA GLU A 123 10.03 10.07 -34.86
C GLU A 123 10.15 11.13 -33.77
N LEU A 124 10.26 12.40 -34.18
CA LEU A 124 10.32 13.54 -33.28
C LEU A 124 8.97 14.28 -33.41
N LEU A 125 8.27 14.45 -32.29
CA LEU A 125 6.98 15.13 -32.20
C LEU A 125 7.11 16.42 -31.42
N ALA A 126 6.42 17.46 -31.85
CA ALA A 126 6.22 18.63 -31.00
C ALA A 126 5.26 18.28 -29.83
N VAL A 127 5.52 18.81 -28.65
CA VAL A 127 4.81 18.55 -27.40
C VAL A 127 3.96 19.76 -26.98
N GLU A 128 4.20 20.94 -27.56
CA GLU A 128 3.43 22.16 -27.34
C GLU A 128 2.61 22.56 -28.57
N ASP A 129 1.46 23.21 -28.33
CA ASP A 129 0.47 23.55 -29.36
C ASP A 129 0.92 24.72 -30.26
N GLY A 130 0.82 24.60 -31.60
CA GLY A 130 1.20 25.63 -32.58
C GLY A 130 1.25 25.11 -34.03
N GLU A 131 1.45 25.98 -35.04
CA GLU A 131 1.59 25.56 -36.46
C GLU A 131 2.69 24.49 -36.64
N ALA A 132 2.53 23.65 -37.67
CA ALA A 132 3.42 22.53 -37.99
C ALA A 132 4.90 22.96 -37.98
N SER A 133 5.59 22.63 -36.90
CA SER A 133 7.02 22.91 -36.75
C SER A 133 7.84 21.90 -37.54
N ILE A 134 8.58 22.38 -38.55
CA ILE A 134 9.52 21.55 -39.30
C ILE A 134 10.73 21.26 -38.40
N ILE A 135 10.77 20.11 -37.72
CA ILE A 135 11.94 19.76 -36.91
C ILE A 135 13.09 19.37 -37.86
N SER A 136 14.15 20.18 -37.89
CA SER A 136 15.34 19.90 -38.69
C SER A 136 16.47 19.39 -37.82
N ILE A 137 17.09 18.28 -38.25
CA ILE A 137 18.33 17.77 -37.68
C ILE A 137 19.49 18.40 -38.45
N SER A 138 20.35 19.13 -37.76
CA SER A 138 21.54 19.76 -38.32
C SER A 138 22.79 19.45 -37.49
N ASP A 139 23.97 19.68 -38.05
CA ASP A 139 25.28 19.54 -37.40
C ASP A 139 25.55 18.20 -36.71
N LEU A 140 25.09 17.11 -37.36
CA LEU A 140 25.38 15.75 -36.95
C LEU A 140 26.89 15.50 -37.03
N THR A 141 27.55 15.46 -35.88
CA THR A 141 29.01 15.28 -35.76
C THR A 141 29.32 14.00 -35.01
N ALA A 142 30.03 13.08 -35.67
CA ALA A 142 30.58 11.88 -35.04
C ALA A 142 31.87 12.27 -34.30
N SER A 143 31.91 12.01 -32.99
CA SER A 143 33.03 12.42 -32.14
C SER A 143 34.27 11.51 -32.27
N GLY A 144 34.14 10.38 -32.97
CA GLY A 144 35.16 9.31 -33.05
C GLY A 144 35.64 9.00 -34.48
N PRO A 145 36.82 8.37 -34.64
CA PRO A 145 37.45 8.13 -35.94
C PRO A 145 36.79 7.02 -36.80
N ASP A 146 35.87 6.22 -36.25
CA ASP A 146 35.42 4.95 -36.86
C ASP A 146 33.92 4.88 -37.23
N VAL A 147 33.17 5.98 -37.18
CA VAL A 147 31.78 6.05 -37.68
C VAL A 147 31.69 7.14 -38.74
N SER A 148 31.38 6.76 -39.99
CA SER A 148 31.17 7.73 -41.06
C SER A 148 29.83 8.46 -40.84
N ALA A 149 29.72 9.73 -41.26
CA ALA A 149 28.44 10.44 -41.21
C ALA A 149 27.33 9.65 -41.94
N GLU A 150 27.69 8.89 -42.97
CA GLU A 150 26.80 8.07 -43.80
C GLU A 150 26.19 6.89 -43.02
N ASP A 151 26.97 6.22 -42.16
CA ASP A 151 26.49 5.14 -41.29
C ASP A 151 25.56 5.67 -40.18
N LEU A 152 25.81 6.89 -39.71
CA LEU A 152 25.00 7.56 -38.70
C LEU A 152 23.65 8.04 -39.28
N PHE A 153 23.64 8.54 -40.52
CA PHE A 153 22.42 8.85 -41.26
C PHE A 153 21.58 7.60 -41.57
N ALA A 154 22.22 6.44 -41.77
CA ALA A 154 21.52 5.17 -41.97
C ALA A 154 20.79 4.69 -40.69
N ILE A 155 21.34 4.93 -39.50
CA ILE A 155 20.69 4.65 -38.21
C ILE A 155 19.50 5.60 -37.97
N LEU A 156 19.64 6.87 -38.36
CA LEU A 156 18.59 7.88 -38.23
C LEU A 156 17.50 7.77 -39.32
N GLN A 157 17.74 6.98 -40.38
CA GLN A 157 16.85 6.79 -41.53
C GLN A 157 16.33 8.11 -42.16
N THR A 158 17.07 9.21 -42.03
CA THR A 158 16.70 10.49 -42.66
C THR A 158 17.24 10.50 -44.08
N ASN A 159 16.42 10.18 -45.07
CA ASN A 159 16.75 10.49 -46.46
C ASN A 159 16.70 12.03 -46.63
N PRO A 160 17.83 12.72 -46.88
CA PRO A 160 17.87 14.18 -46.96
C PRO A 160 17.10 14.76 -48.16
N ALA A 161 16.60 13.91 -49.08
CA ALA A 161 15.78 14.31 -50.22
C ALA A 161 14.28 14.04 -50.03
N ASP A 162 13.86 13.42 -48.93
CA ASP A 162 12.45 13.17 -48.60
C ASP A 162 11.95 14.23 -47.63
N ALA A 163 11.22 15.22 -48.14
CA ALA A 163 10.51 16.21 -47.33
C ALA A 163 9.29 15.62 -46.57
N GLY A 164 9.15 14.29 -46.54
CA GLY A 164 8.01 13.56 -45.97
C GLY A 164 8.26 12.97 -44.58
N LEU A 165 9.33 13.32 -43.88
CA LEU A 165 9.62 12.84 -42.52
C LEU A 165 9.14 13.83 -41.44
N LEU A 166 7.96 14.40 -41.65
CA LEU A 166 7.35 15.43 -40.82
C LEU A 166 5.86 15.14 -40.75
N THR A 167 5.41 14.45 -39.71
CA THR A 167 3.99 14.46 -39.35
C THR A 167 3.72 15.76 -38.62
N THR A 168 2.72 16.51 -39.09
CA THR A 168 2.27 17.77 -38.50
C THR A 168 1.94 17.58 -37.02
N GLY A 169 2.44 18.46 -36.16
CA GLY A 169 1.93 18.60 -34.80
C GLY A 169 0.47 19.07 -34.79
N ILE A 170 -0.18 18.87 -33.65
CA ILE A 170 -1.59 19.23 -33.37
C ILE A 170 -1.83 20.70 -33.76
N GLU A 171 -2.89 20.97 -34.53
CA GLU A 171 -3.44 22.33 -34.60
C GLU A 171 -4.01 22.72 -33.22
N GLY A 172 -3.25 23.51 -32.47
CA GLY A 172 -3.70 24.72 -31.77
C GLY A 172 -4.95 24.70 -30.88
N VAL A 173 -5.39 23.57 -30.33
CA VAL A 173 -6.53 23.54 -29.40
C VAL A 173 -6.07 23.43 -27.94
N ASN A 174 -6.19 24.54 -27.22
CA ASN A 174 -5.99 24.65 -25.78
C ASN A 174 -7.34 24.85 -25.07
N ASN A 175 -7.33 24.78 -23.73
CA ASN A 175 -8.51 25.04 -22.90
C ASN A 175 -8.96 26.52 -22.90
N GLN A 176 -8.17 27.43 -23.47
CA GLN A 176 -8.41 28.88 -23.49
C GLN A 176 -8.61 29.50 -22.11
N TYR A 177 -8.07 28.88 -21.05
CA TYR A 177 -8.11 29.46 -19.71
C TYR A 177 -7.19 30.68 -19.63
N PRO A 178 -7.71 31.88 -19.34
CA PRO A 178 -6.87 33.06 -19.12
C PRO A 178 -6.09 32.91 -17.81
N GLU A 179 -5.07 33.77 -17.63
CA GLU A 179 -4.44 33.97 -16.33
C GLU A 179 -5.53 34.31 -15.28
N GLN A 180 -5.48 33.62 -14.15
CA GLN A 180 -6.47 33.73 -13.09
C GLN A 180 -5.81 34.02 -11.75
N THR A 181 -6.45 34.84 -10.93
CA THR A 181 -6.04 35.08 -9.54
C THR A 181 -7.22 34.87 -8.61
N ALA A 182 -7.00 34.17 -7.50
CA ALA A 182 -7.99 34.00 -6.43
C ALA A 182 -7.39 34.42 -5.09
N ILE A 183 -8.23 34.92 -4.18
CA ILE A 183 -7.80 35.32 -2.84
C ILE A 183 -8.52 34.43 -1.84
N ILE A 184 -7.75 33.71 -1.02
CA ILE A 184 -8.26 32.94 0.11
C ILE A 184 -8.15 33.83 1.35
N VAL A 185 -9.23 33.92 2.12
CA VAL A 185 -9.28 34.65 3.39
C VAL A 185 -9.46 33.64 4.51
N ASP A 186 -8.55 33.67 5.50
CA ASP A 186 -8.59 32.79 6.67
C ASP A 186 -9.58 33.32 7.75
N PRO A 187 -9.87 32.53 8.81
CA PRO A 187 -10.77 32.95 9.89
C PRO A 187 -10.33 34.21 10.65
N ASP A 188 -9.02 34.52 10.64
CA ASP A 188 -8.44 35.71 11.27
C ASP A 188 -8.47 36.95 10.34
N GLY A 189 -8.91 36.77 9.08
CA GLY A 189 -9.02 37.80 8.06
C GLY A 189 -7.75 38.04 7.24
N ASN A 190 -6.72 37.21 7.36
CA ASN A 190 -5.52 37.31 6.52
C ASN A 190 -5.81 36.81 5.10
N LYS A 191 -5.17 37.45 4.12
CA LYS A 191 -5.40 37.19 2.69
C LYS A 191 -4.21 36.52 2.04
N THR A 192 -4.46 35.41 1.35
CA THR A 192 -3.47 34.70 0.55
C THR A 192 -3.87 34.76 -0.92
N THR A 193 -3.03 35.38 -1.75
CA THR A 193 -3.26 35.46 -3.19
C THR A 193 -2.64 34.26 -3.90
N VAL A 194 -3.46 33.54 -4.67
CA VAL A 194 -3.04 32.44 -5.53
C VAL A 194 -3.14 32.91 -6.98
N THR A 195 -2.03 32.81 -7.71
CA THR A 195 -1.96 33.14 -9.15
C THR A 195 -1.83 31.86 -9.96
N ILE A 196 -2.61 31.76 -11.02
CA ILE A 196 -2.67 30.65 -11.95
C ILE A 196 -2.33 31.20 -13.32
N SER A 197 -1.31 30.63 -13.95
CA SER A 197 -0.87 31.03 -15.28
C SER A 197 -1.94 30.72 -16.34
N GLU A 198 -1.86 31.41 -17.47
CA GLU A 198 -2.70 31.10 -18.63
C GLU A 198 -2.50 29.64 -19.08
N GLY A 199 -3.59 28.96 -19.44
CA GLY A 199 -3.57 27.60 -19.97
C GLY A 199 -3.33 26.47 -18.96
N THR A 200 -3.13 26.76 -17.66
CA THR A 200 -2.89 25.73 -16.64
C THR A 200 -4.05 24.72 -16.53
N GLU A 201 -3.73 23.42 -16.57
CA GLU A 201 -4.71 22.33 -16.47
C GLU A 201 -5.36 22.27 -15.07
N ALA A 202 -6.59 21.74 -14.98
CA ALA A 202 -7.35 21.74 -13.72
C ALA A 202 -6.69 20.91 -12.61
N ASN A 203 -5.99 19.82 -12.95
CA ASN A 203 -5.22 19.01 -12.00
C ASN A 203 -4.12 19.80 -11.29
N GLU A 204 -3.40 20.64 -12.04
CA GLU A 204 -2.32 21.47 -11.53
C GLU A 204 -2.89 22.60 -10.66
N ILE A 205 -3.99 23.21 -11.10
CA ILE A 205 -4.71 24.21 -10.29
C ILE A 205 -5.16 23.60 -8.96
N ALA A 206 -5.77 22.41 -8.96
CA ALA A 206 -6.15 21.73 -7.72
C ALA A 206 -4.93 21.46 -6.82
N SER A 207 -3.79 21.07 -7.38
CA SER A 207 -2.53 20.92 -6.62
C SER A 207 -2.05 22.23 -6.00
N ILE A 208 -2.19 23.36 -6.69
CA ILE A 208 -1.82 24.68 -6.17
C ILE A 208 -2.70 25.06 -4.97
N PHE A 209 -4.02 24.80 -5.05
CA PHE A 209 -4.96 25.09 -3.96
C PHE A 209 -4.84 24.14 -2.78
N ASN A 210 -4.56 22.86 -3.01
CA ASN A 210 -4.32 21.88 -1.93
C ASN A 210 -3.07 22.19 -1.09
N ARG A 211 -2.21 23.10 -1.53
CA ARG A 211 -1.07 23.61 -0.73
C ARG A 211 -1.48 24.76 0.20
N GLN A 212 -2.70 25.28 0.08
CA GLN A 212 -3.20 26.38 0.89
C GLN A 212 -3.94 25.84 2.12
N ALA A 213 -3.71 26.46 3.27
CA ALA A 213 -4.41 26.07 4.49
C ALA A 213 -5.93 26.27 4.34
N GLY A 214 -6.70 25.35 4.90
CA GLY A 214 -8.16 25.41 4.91
C GLY A 214 -8.85 25.08 3.58
N VAL A 215 -8.12 24.64 2.55
CA VAL A 215 -8.67 24.36 1.21
C VAL A 215 -8.36 22.93 0.78
N THR A 216 -9.42 22.20 0.38
CA THR A 216 -9.31 20.94 -0.35
C THR A 216 -9.91 21.12 -1.74
N ALA A 217 -9.20 20.70 -2.77
CA ALA A 217 -9.60 20.83 -4.17
C ALA A 217 -9.49 19.48 -4.90
N THR A 218 -10.54 19.10 -5.62
CA THR A 218 -10.56 17.92 -6.50
C THR A 218 -10.87 18.34 -7.93
N ALA A 219 -10.18 17.76 -8.92
CA ALA A 219 -10.34 18.11 -10.32
C ALA A 219 -10.77 16.90 -11.15
N ASN A 220 -11.61 17.13 -12.15
CA ASN A 220 -11.93 16.15 -13.20
C ASN A 220 -12.09 16.87 -14.54
N ALA A 221 -12.08 16.14 -15.66
CA ALA A 221 -12.49 16.69 -16.95
C ALA A 221 -13.46 15.71 -17.61
N VAL A 222 -14.49 16.22 -18.28
CA VAL A 222 -15.53 15.38 -18.88
C VAL A 222 -15.82 15.86 -20.30
N MET A 223 -15.63 14.98 -21.27
CA MET A 223 -15.94 15.16 -22.67
C MET A 223 -17.06 14.20 -23.07
N THR A 224 -18.08 14.70 -23.75
CA THR A 224 -19.19 13.89 -24.29
C THR A 224 -19.25 13.98 -25.80
N ILE A 225 -19.34 12.84 -26.48
CA ILE A 225 -19.57 12.71 -27.92
C ILE A 225 -20.93 12.06 -28.13
N PRO A 226 -21.95 12.82 -28.54
CA PRO A 226 -23.28 12.27 -28.75
C PRO A 226 -23.32 11.29 -29.92
N LEU A 227 -24.00 10.16 -29.75
CA LEU A 227 -24.17 9.16 -30.81
C LEU A 227 -24.85 9.76 -32.05
N SER A 228 -25.80 10.66 -31.83
CA SER A 228 -26.52 11.37 -32.91
C SER A 228 -25.61 12.25 -33.77
N SER A 229 -24.45 12.65 -33.25
CA SER A 229 -23.48 13.49 -33.94
C SER A 229 -22.35 12.70 -34.59
N TYR A 230 -22.14 11.45 -34.16
CA TYR A 230 -21.07 10.58 -34.62
C TYR A 230 -21.41 9.97 -35.99
N ASN A 231 -20.80 10.49 -37.05
CA ASN A 231 -21.03 10.09 -38.43
C ASN A 231 -19.74 9.52 -39.03
N ASN A 232 -19.68 8.19 -39.17
CA ASN A 232 -18.53 7.45 -39.74
C ASN A 232 -19.02 6.38 -40.74
N PRO A 233 -19.65 6.75 -41.87
CA PRO A 233 -20.28 5.79 -42.78
C PRO A 233 -19.27 4.88 -43.50
N GLY A 234 -17.99 5.30 -43.59
CA GLY A 234 -16.91 4.54 -44.23
C GLY A 234 -16.14 3.61 -43.29
N ASN A 235 -16.36 3.70 -41.97
CA ASN A 235 -15.48 3.13 -40.95
C ASN A 235 -13.99 3.48 -41.18
N THR A 236 -13.73 4.69 -41.67
CA THR A 236 -12.40 5.18 -42.02
C THR A 236 -11.93 6.35 -41.15
N MET A 237 -12.77 6.81 -40.22
CA MET A 237 -12.43 7.83 -39.25
C MET A 237 -11.37 7.29 -38.28
N ASN A 238 -10.18 7.90 -38.27
CA ASN A 238 -9.22 7.71 -37.20
C ASN A 238 -9.39 8.82 -36.16
N LEU A 239 -9.32 8.44 -34.89
CA LEU A 239 -9.37 9.39 -33.78
C LEU A 239 -8.06 9.33 -33.00
N SER A 240 -7.61 10.48 -32.52
CA SER A 240 -6.50 10.56 -31.57
C SER A 240 -7.02 11.21 -30.28
N LEU A 241 -6.71 10.61 -29.13
CA LEU A 241 -7.05 11.13 -27.80
C LEU A 241 -5.76 11.43 -27.04
N ASN A 242 -5.51 12.72 -26.75
CA ASN A 242 -4.28 13.20 -26.13
C ASN A 242 -3.01 12.63 -26.80
N GLY A 243 -3.04 12.48 -28.13
CA GLY A 243 -1.96 11.93 -28.96
C GLY A 243 -1.91 10.39 -29.03
N GLN A 244 -2.77 9.67 -28.32
CA GLN A 244 -2.96 8.22 -28.47
C GLN A 244 -3.93 7.95 -29.63
N LEU A 245 -3.45 7.28 -30.68
CA LEU A 245 -4.30 6.81 -31.78
C LEU A 245 -5.27 5.74 -31.27
N LEU A 246 -6.53 5.82 -31.71
CA LEU A 246 -7.59 4.86 -31.44
C LEU A 246 -7.89 4.09 -32.74
N GLU A 247 -7.85 2.76 -32.68
CA GLU A 247 -8.09 1.89 -33.83
C GLU A 247 -9.58 1.53 -33.97
N ALA A 248 -10.35 1.65 -32.88
CA ALA A 248 -11.78 1.35 -32.89
C ALA A 248 -12.59 2.39 -33.68
N SER A 249 -13.63 1.92 -34.35
CA SER A 249 -14.48 2.75 -35.23
C SER A 249 -15.90 2.98 -34.68
N THR A 250 -16.29 2.26 -33.61
CA THR A 250 -17.60 2.40 -32.95
C THR A 250 -17.42 2.94 -31.53
N LEU A 251 -18.36 3.79 -31.07
CA LEU A 251 -18.27 4.41 -29.74
C LEU A 251 -18.10 3.41 -28.57
N PRO A 252 -18.77 2.24 -28.53
CA PRO A 252 -18.55 1.25 -27.48
C PRO A 252 -17.14 0.64 -27.51
N GLU A 253 -16.63 0.30 -28.69
CA GLU A 253 -15.28 -0.25 -28.84
C GLU A 253 -14.21 0.80 -28.50
N ILE A 254 -14.44 2.06 -28.87
CA ILE A 254 -13.59 3.19 -28.48
C ILE A 254 -13.55 3.33 -26.96
N ALA A 255 -14.68 3.18 -26.27
CA ALA A 255 -14.71 3.24 -24.80
C ALA A 255 -13.87 2.12 -24.16
N GLU A 256 -13.98 0.89 -24.66
CA GLU A 256 -13.17 -0.24 -24.19
C GLU A 256 -11.68 -0.03 -24.47
N GLU A 257 -11.34 0.48 -25.66
CA GLU A 257 -9.98 0.78 -26.06
C GLU A 257 -9.33 1.86 -25.17
N ILE A 258 -10.03 2.98 -24.91
CA ILE A 258 -9.57 4.01 -23.98
C ILE A 258 -9.32 3.43 -22.58
N ASN A 259 -10.24 2.58 -22.10
CA ASN A 259 -10.10 1.94 -20.79
C ASN A 259 -8.91 0.96 -20.73
N SER A 260 -8.51 0.38 -21.86
CA SER A 260 -7.34 -0.51 -21.94
C SER A 260 -6.02 0.25 -21.79
N PHE A 261 -5.97 1.52 -22.18
CA PHE A 261 -4.79 2.39 -22.11
C PHE A 261 -4.61 3.12 -20.77
N ARG A 262 -5.50 2.87 -19.79
CA ARG A 262 -5.47 3.51 -18.45
C ARG A 262 -4.19 3.27 -17.66
N SER A 263 -3.52 2.15 -17.90
CA SER A 263 -2.27 1.79 -17.23
C SER A 263 -1.02 2.21 -18.01
N THR A 264 -1.18 2.80 -19.19
CA THR A 264 -0.08 3.14 -20.10
C THR A 264 -0.14 4.59 -20.56
N THR A 265 -0.70 4.86 -21.74
CA THR A 265 -0.62 6.16 -22.42
C THR A 265 -1.72 7.14 -22.00
N LEU A 266 -2.79 6.65 -21.35
CA LEU A 266 -3.93 7.46 -20.90
C LEU A 266 -4.22 7.29 -19.40
N PRO A 267 -3.27 7.61 -18.50
CA PRO A 267 -3.49 7.52 -17.06
C PRO A 267 -4.61 8.44 -16.60
N GLY A 268 -5.50 7.91 -15.76
CA GLY A 268 -6.64 8.64 -15.19
C GLY A 268 -7.83 8.82 -16.14
N PHE A 269 -7.74 8.38 -17.40
CA PHE A 269 -8.90 8.39 -18.30
C PHE A 269 -9.87 7.26 -17.95
N LYS A 270 -11.16 7.46 -18.16
CA LYS A 270 -12.21 6.45 -18.06
C LYS A 270 -13.22 6.77 -19.15
N ALA A 271 -13.64 5.77 -19.92
CA ALA A 271 -14.66 5.98 -20.94
C ALA A 271 -15.83 5.02 -20.73
N GLU A 272 -17.05 5.50 -20.96
CA GLU A 272 -18.25 4.67 -20.94
C GLU A 272 -19.28 5.18 -21.95
N VAL A 273 -20.13 4.27 -22.40
CA VAL A 273 -21.29 4.61 -23.22
C VAL A 273 -22.52 4.67 -22.32
N ASN A 274 -23.17 5.82 -22.28
CA ASN A 274 -24.34 6.03 -21.42
C ASN A 274 -25.60 5.34 -22.00
N SER A 275 -26.73 5.45 -21.29
CA SER A 275 -28.00 4.83 -21.74
C SER A 275 -28.57 5.40 -23.04
N THR A 276 -28.14 6.60 -23.46
CA THR A 276 -28.53 7.20 -24.75
C THR A 276 -27.59 6.80 -25.89
N GLY A 277 -26.51 6.08 -25.60
CA GLY A 277 -25.53 5.62 -26.57
C GLY A 277 -24.37 6.60 -26.80
N ASP A 278 -24.31 7.69 -26.04
CA ASP A 278 -23.27 8.70 -26.17
C ASP A 278 -22.00 8.25 -25.45
N LEU A 279 -20.84 8.55 -26.04
CA LEU A 279 -19.54 8.28 -25.43
C LEU A 279 -19.20 9.39 -24.45
N VAL A 280 -18.98 9.03 -23.19
CA VAL A 280 -18.53 9.91 -22.13
C VAL A 280 -17.10 9.52 -21.78
N ILE A 281 -16.17 10.46 -21.96
CA ILE A 281 -14.75 10.32 -21.63
C ILE A 281 -14.50 11.23 -20.43
N THR A 282 -14.01 10.66 -19.34
CA THR A 282 -13.68 11.35 -18.11
C THR A 282 -12.19 11.21 -17.83
N ASN A 283 -11.52 12.32 -17.53
CA ASN A 283 -10.21 12.26 -16.88
C ASN A 283 -10.40 12.52 -15.38
N GLU A 284 -10.20 11.49 -14.57
CA GLU A 284 -10.47 11.47 -13.12
C GLU A 284 -9.46 12.28 -12.31
N ILE A 285 -8.34 12.69 -12.92
CA ILE A 285 -7.32 13.51 -12.26
C ILE A 285 -7.39 14.98 -12.68
N GLY A 286 -8.24 15.35 -13.64
CA GLY A 286 -8.43 16.73 -14.08
C GLY A 286 -7.48 17.21 -15.17
N ARG A 287 -6.87 16.30 -15.95
CA ARG A 287 -6.14 16.67 -17.15
C ARG A 287 -7.09 16.99 -18.29
N ASP A 288 -6.70 17.93 -19.15
CA ASP A 288 -7.49 18.30 -20.32
C ASP A 288 -7.66 17.12 -21.28
N ILE A 289 -8.85 17.01 -21.86
CA ILE A 289 -9.18 15.98 -22.84
C ILE A 289 -9.06 16.60 -24.22
N LYS A 290 -8.09 16.13 -25.02
CA LYS A 290 -7.84 16.60 -26.39
C LYS A 290 -8.22 15.51 -27.36
N LEU A 291 -9.18 15.77 -28.23
CA LEU A 291 -9.66 14.83 -29.25
C LEU A 291 -9.39 15.39 -30.65
N GLU A 292 -8.82 14.56 -31.51
CA GLU A 292 -8.53 14.88 -32.90
C GLU A 292 -9.24 13.90 -33.83
N ILE A 293 -9.69 14.41 -34.97
CA ILE A 293 -10.18 13.61 -36.10
C ILE A 293 -9.17 13.67 -37.24
N ASP A 294 -8.63 12.51 -37.61
CA ASP A 294 -7.87 12.33 -38.84
C ASP A 294 -8.65 11.40 -39.76
N SER A 295 -9.42 11.96 -40.69
CA SER A 295 -10.19 11.17 -41.67
C SER A 295 -9.91 11.60 -43.10
N PRO A 296 -9.65 10.63 -44.01
CA PRO A 296 -9.54 10.90 -45.45
C PRO A 296 -10.89 11.19 -46.12
N ALA A 297 -12.02 11.03 -45.42
CA ALA A 297 -13.37 11.18 -45.98
C ALA A 297 -14.03 12.49 -45.53
N PRO A 298 -14.45 13.38 -46.46
CA PRO A 298 -15.08 14.66 -46.12
C PRO A 298 -16.48 14.52 -45.49
N THR A 299 -17.01 13.30 -45.38
CA THR A 299 -18.30 12.99 -44.77
C THR A 299 -18.20 12.61 -43.30
N ASP A 300 -17.00 12.31 -42.81
CA ASP A 300 -16.81 11.88 -41.43
C ASP A 300 -16.87 13.10 -40.50
N SER A 301 -17.70 13.02 -39.47
CA SER A 301 -17.89 14.14 -38.54
C SER A 301 -18.32 13.66 -37.17
N LEU A 302 -17.99 14.44 -36.14
CA LEU A 302 -18.51 14.27 -34.79
C LEU A 302 -18.66 15.62 -34.10
N VAL A 303 -19.43 15.68 -33.02
CA VAL A 303 -19.53 16.88 -32.18
C VAL A 303 -19.08 16.56 -30.77
N VAL A 304 -18.23 17.42 -30.23
CA VAL A 304 -17.69 17.33 -28.88
C VAL A 304 -18.39 18.34 -27.99
N TYR A 305 -18.83 17.89 -26.82
CA TYR A 305 -19.34 18.72 -25.73
C TYR A 305 -18.44 18.59 -24.52
N GLY A 306 -18.15 19.72 -23.87
CA GLY A 306 -17.51 19.76 -22.56
C GLY A 306 -18.53 19.86 -21.42
N ALA A 307 -18.14 20.52 -20.34
CA ALA A 307 -19.01 20.80 -19.20
C ALA A 307 -20.28 21.58 -19.59
N ALA A 308 -21.30 21.52 -18.74
CA ALA A 308 -22.56 22.23 -18.95
C ALA A 308 -22.30 23.74 -19.16
N SER A 309 -22.95 24.34 -20.15
CA SER A 309 -22.76 25.75 -20.58
C SER A 309 -21.53 26.04 -21.44
N THR A 310 -20.75 25.03 -21.83
CA THR A 310 -19.75 25.18 -22.90
C THR A 310 -20.38 25.02 -24.29
N GLY A 311 -19.85 25.74 -25.28
CA GLY A 311 -20.29 25.62 -26.67
C GLY A 311 -19.79 24.33 -27.32
N PRO A 312 -20.57 23.66 -28.19
CA PRO A 312 -20.11 22.47 -28.90
C PRO A 312 -19.03 22.79 -29.92
N VAL A 313 -18.08 21.87 -30.10
CA VAL A 313 -17.08 21.91 -31.17
C VAL A 313 -17.42 20.84 -32.20
N VAL A 314 -17.61 21.25 -33.45
CA VAL A 314 -17.88 20.33 -34.57
C VAL A 314 -16.56 19.95 -35.21
N LEU A 315 -16.27 18.65 -35.22
CA LEU A 315 -15.08 18.08 -35.86
C LEU A 315 -15.47 17.40 -37.18
N GLY A 316 -14.77 17.74 -38.27
CA GLY A 316 -14.98 17.13 -39.60
C GLY A 316 -16.30 17.50 -40.31
N GLY A 317 -16.63 16.79 -41.39
CA GLY A 317 -17.86 16.93 -42.17
C GLY A 317 -17.89 18.09 -43.19
N THR A 318 -17.00 19.09 -43.06
CA THR A 318 -16.77 20.12 -44.08
C THR A 318 -15.30 20.55 -44.09
N PRO A 319 -14.76 21.08 -45.20
CA PRO A 319 -13.39 21.63 -45.26
C PRO A 319 -13.13 22.84 -44.34
N ALA A 320 -14.16 23.39 -43.68
CA ALA A 320 -14.06 24.53 -42.77
C ALA A 320 -14.36 24.16 -41.31
N ALA A 321 -14.62 22.88 -41.01
CA ALA A 321 -14.81 22.39 -39.65
C ALA A 321 -13.45 22.22 -38.96
N ALA A 322 -13.46 22.23 -37.63
CA ALA A 322 -12.26 21.98 -36.85
C ALA A 322 -11.81 20.52 -37.01
N THR A 323 -10.52 20.29 -36.81
CA THR A 323 -9.85 18.97 -36.86
C THR A 323 -9.54 18.45 -35.46
N ALA A 324 -9.55 19.33 -34.44
CA ALA A 324 -9.33 18.97 -33.05
C ALA A 324 -10.23 19.77 -32.10
N ALA A 325 -10.45 19.24 -30.90
CA ALA A 325 -11.14 19.90 -29.79
C ALA A 325 -10.39 19.63 -28.48
N ALA A 326 -10.30 20.64 -27.62
CA ALA A 326 -9.83 20.50 -26.24
C ALA A 326 -10.98 20.82 -25.28
N VAL A 327 -11.17 19.96 -24.27
CA VAL A 327 -12.11 20.16 -23.18
C VAL A 327 -11.31 20.27 -21.90
N GLY A 328 -11.36 21.45 -21.28
CA GLY A 328 -10.75 21.71 -19.99
C GLY A 328 -11.49 21.05 -18.83
N GLY A 329 -10.84 20.98 -17.68
CA GLY A 329 -11.41 20.41 -16.46
C GLY A 329 -12.41 21.28 -15.70
N HIS A 330 -12.89 20.72 -14.60
CA HIS A 330 -13.71 21.32 -13.56
C HIS A 330 -13.03 21.05 -12.21
N ILE A 331 -13.16 21.98 -11.27
CA ILE A 331 -12.62 21.84 -9.92
C ILE A 331 -13.71 22.07 -8.89
N ASP A 332 -13.81 21.14 -7.96
CA ASP A 332 -14.61 21.28 -6.75
C ASP A 332 -13.71 21.73 -5.59
N PHE A 333 -14.07 22.84 -4.95
CA PHE A 333 -13.39 23.36 -3.78
C PHE A 333 -14.22 23.12 -2.53
N THR A 334 -13.57 22.63 -1.48
CA THR A 334 -14.11 22.53 -0.12
C THR A 334 -13.26 23.39 0.80
N PHE A 335 -13.93 24.29 1.53
CA PHE A 335 -13.29 25.19 2.48
C PHE A 335 -13.65 24.77 3.90
N ASN A 336 -12.67 24.87 4.80
CA ASN A 336 -12.90 24.71 6.23
C ASN A 336 -13.75 25.87 6.79
N GLU A 337 -14.35 25.65 7.95
CA GLU A 337 -15.15 26.68 8.62
C GLU A 337 -14.34 27.97 8.80
N GLY A 338 -14.96 29.10 8.43
CA GLY A 338 -14.35 30.44 8.50
C GLY A 338 -13.41 30.81 7.34
N TYR A 339 -13.02 29.86 6.47
CA TYR A 339 -12.30 30.17 5.25
C TYR A 339 -13.26 30.61 4.15
N THR A 340 -12.87 31.64 3.39
CA THR A 340 -13.65 32.11 2.22
C THR A 340 -12.73 32.36 1.04
N MET A 341 -13.30 32.33 -0.17
CA MET A 341 -12.63 32.72 -1.40
C MET A 341 -13.28 33.99 -1.95
N GLU A 342 -12.50 35.06 -2.13
CA GLU A 342 -12.98 36.26 -2.81
C GLU A 342 -12.95 36.07 -4.33
N SER A 343 -13.79 36.84 -5.05
CA SER A 343 -14.01 36.68 -6.48
C SER A 343 -12.72 36.64 -7.30
N PRO A 344 -12.50 35.58 -8.07
CA PRO A 344 -11.31 35.44 -8.89
C PRO A 344 -11.34 36.41 -10.07
N VAL A 345 -10.17 36.80 -10.54
CA VAL A 345 -9.99 37.69 -11.68
C VAL A 345 -9.33 36.92 -12.81
N PRO A 346 -9.92 36.87 -14.03
CA PRO A 346 -11.20 37.47 -14.44
C PRO A 346 -12.45 36.67 -14.02
N ALA A 347 -13.52 37.36 -13.61
CA ALA A 347 -14.71 36.74 -13.00
C ALA A 347 -15.69 36.03 -13.97
N VAL A 348 -15.42 36.04 -15.28
CA VAL A 348 -16.35 35.54 -16.32
C VAL A 348 -15.67 34.70 -17.40
N SER A 349 -14.40 34.34 -17.21
CA SER A 349 -13.61 33.60 -18.19
C SER A 349 -12.55 32.75 -17.47
N GLY A 350 -12.39 31.51 -17.91
CA GLY A 350 -11.50 30.53 -17.27
C GLY A 350 -12.26 29.45 -16.52
N LEU A 351 -11.60 28.90 -15.51
CA LEU A 351 -12.11 27.81 -14.69
C LEU A 351 -13.08 28.32 -13.62
N PHE A 352 -12.87 29.55 -13.13
CA PHE A 352 -13.76 30.15 -12.16
C PHE A 352 -14.92 30.89 -12.81
N GLY A 353 -16.14 30.63 -12.31
CA GLY A 353 -17.30 31.47 -12.55
C GLY A 353 -17.31 32.72 -11.65
N ALA A 354 -18.39 33.48 -11.75
CA ALA A 354 -18.63 34.59 -10.84
C ALA A 354 -19.02 34.03 -9.45
N LEU A 355 -18.05 33.90 -8.55
CA LEU A 355 -18.30 33.45 -7.18
C LEU A 355 -19.35 34.34 -6.51
N THR A 356 -20.54 33.78 -6.30
CA THR A 356 -21.59 34.37 -5.47
C THR A 356 -21.77 33.52 -4.22
N GLU A 357 -22.28 34.11 -3.13
CA GLU A 357 -22.55 33.36 -1.89
C GLU A 357 -23.47 32.14 -2.14
N ASP A 358 -24.31 32.19 -3.18
CA ASP A 358 -25.23 31.11 -3.57
C ASP A 358 -24.52 29.91 -4.25
N GLU A 359 -23.26 30.06 -4.69
CA GLU A 359 -22.47 28.96 -5.28
C GLU A 359 -21.81 28.07 -4.21
N PHE A 360 -21.75 28.54 -2.95
CA PHE A 360 -21.22 27.77 -1.84
C PHE A 360 -22.35 27.01 -1.14
N THR A 361 -22.26 25.69 -1.12
CA THR A 361 -23.16 24.87 -0.29
C THR A 361 -22.52 24.63 1.07
N PRO A 362 -23.18 24.97 2.19
CA PRO A 362 -22.63 24.68 3.51
C PRO A 362 -22.57 23.16 3.70
N ILE A 363 -21.37 22.63 3.87
CA ILE A 363 -21.18 21.25 4.32
C ILE A 363 -21.41 21.24 5.82
N VAL A 364 -22.58 20.76 6.23
CA VAL A 364 -22.85 20.51 7.65
C VAL A 364 -22.24 19.16 8.00
N LEU A 365 -21.08 19.17 8.64
CA LEU A 365 -20.61 18.02 9.40
C LEU A 365 -21.66 17.77 10.49
N LYS A 366 -22.52 16.76 10.30
CA LYS A 366 -23.44 16.38 11.35
C LYS A 366 -22.61 15.93 12.54
N THR A 367 -22.83 16.55 13.69
CA THR A 367 -22.31 16.05 14.95
C THR A 367 -22.73 14.58 15.10
N PHE A 368 -21.79 13.71 15.46
CA PHE A 368 -22.06 12.29 15.62
C PHE A 368 -23.28 12.05 16.53
N ASP A 369 -24.25 11.27 16.03
CA ASP A 369 -25.45 10.86 16.76
C ASP A 369 -25.66 9.36 16.54
N PRO A 370 -25.52 8.51 17.58
CA PRO A 370 -25.66 7.07 17.45
C PRO A 370 -27.07 6.65 16.98
N THR A 371 -28.06 7.53 17.08
CA THR A 371 -29.45 7.27 16.64
C THR A 371 -29.73 7.68 15.19
N ASP A 372 -28.85 8.45 14.55
CA ASP A 372 -28.95 8.85 13.14
C ASP A 372 -27.87 8.12 12.30
N PRO A 373 -28.27 7.12 11.48
CA PRO A 373 -27.37 6.40 10.59
C PRO A 373 -26.63 7.25 9.57
N ALA A 374 -27.05 8.49 9.34
CA ALA A 374 -26.37 9.42 8.44
C ALA A 374 -25.17 10.14 9.10
N THR A 375 -24.90 9.91 10.39
CA THR A 375 -23.81 10.57 11.13
C THR A 375 -22.56 9.70 11.30
N TYR A 376 -22.61 8.45 10.84
CA TYR A 376 -21.48 7.52 10.87
C TYR A 376 -21.39 6.70 9.59
N ASN A 377 -20.22 6.15 9.30
CA ASN A 377 -19.97 5.37 8.08
C ASN A 377 -20.23 3.88 8.32
N HIS A 378 -19.74 3.36 9.45
CA HIS A 378 -19.87 1.94 9.81
C HIS A 378 -20.17 1.80 11.30
N ALA A 379 -20.85 0.72 11.67
CA ALA A 379 -21.09 0.36 13.05
C ALA A 379 -20.98 -1.15 13.25
N THR A 380 -20.51 -1.58 14.41
CA THR A 380 -20.45 -2.98 14.81
C THR A 380 -20.77 -3.13 16.31
N SER A 381 -21.16 -4.32 16.72
CA SER A 381 -21.56 -4.61 18.10
C SER A 381 -20.85 -5.85 18.63
N THR A 382 -20.43 -5.82 19.89
CA THR A 382 -19.73 -6.90 20.59
C THR A 382 -20.40 -7.20 21.91
N GLU A 383 -20.58 -8.49 22.23
CA GLU A 383 -21.04 -8.91 23.55
C GLU A 383 -19.85 -8.93 24.53
N ILE A 384 -19.96 -8.20 25.64
CA ILE A 384 -18.96 -8.13 26.71
C ILE A 384 -19.57 -8.60 28.04
N TYR A 385 -18.74 -8.92 29.03
CA TYR A 385 -19.19 -9.47 30.31
C TYR A 385 -18.72 -8.61 31.49
N ASP A 386 -19.61 -8.41 32.48
CA ASP A 386 -19.27 -7.77 33.74
C ASP A 386 -18.55 -8.74 34.72
N SER A 387 -18.10 -8.22 35.86
CA SER A 387 -17.42 -9.02 36.90
C SER A 387 -18.27 -10.14 37.52
N LEU A 388 -19.58 -10.12 37.34
CA LEU A 388 -20.52 -11.15 37.83
C LEU A 388 -20.91 -12.15 36.73
N GLY A 389 -20.46 -11.91 35.49
CA GLY A 389 -20.72 -12.72 34.31
C GLY A 389 -22.04 -12.40 33.61
N ASN A 390 -22.65 -11.24 33.87
CA ASN A 390 -23.77 -10.72 33.09
C ASN A 390 -23.28 -10.20 31.74
N SER A 391 -24.13 -10.32 30.72
CA SER A 391 -23.83 -9.93 29.34
C SER A 391 -24.31 -8.50 29.06
N HIS A 392 -23.48 -7.73 28.36
CA HIS A 392 -23.72 -6.35 27.95
C HIS A 392 -23.34 -6.18 26.47
N VAL A 393 -23.97 -5.24 25.78
CA VAL A 393 -23.69 -4.99 24.35
C VAL A 393 -22.86 -3.71 24.21
N MET A 394 -21.65 -3.85 23.70
CA MET A 394 -20.79 -2.73 23.32
C MET A 394 -20.97 -2.42 21.83
N GLU A 395 -21.40 -1.20 21.52
CA GLU A 395 -21.55 -0.70 20.16
C GLU A 395 -20.37 0.21 19.82
N GLN A 396 -19.80 0.03 18.63
CA GLN A 396 -18.68 0.79 18.09
C GLN A 396 -19.13 1.44 16.78
N PHE A 397 -18.96 2.75 16.67
CA PHE A 397 -19.32 3.53 15.48
C PHE A 397 -18.07 4.17 14.88
N PHE A 398 -17.85 3.95 13.59
CA PHE A 398 -16.71 4.47 12.85
C PHE A 398 -17.17 5.61 11.94
N VAL A 399 -16.57 6.78 12.15
CA VAL A 399 -16.82 8.01 11.40
C VAL A 399 -15.53 8.41 10.71
N ARG A 400 -15.55 8.60 9.40
CA ARG A 400 -14.40 9.12 8.66
C ARG A 400 -14.28 10.61 8.93
N GLU A 401 -13.13 11.05 9.44
CA GLU A 401 -12.90 12.47 9.73
C GLU A 401 -12.53 13.22 8.44
N PRO A 402 -12.94 14.48 8.30
CA PRO A 402 -12.51 15.33 7.20
C PRO A 402 -11.00 15.60 7.30
N LEU A 403 -10.38 15.92 6.16
CA LEU A 403 -8.95 16.26 6.13
C LEU A 403 -8.69 17.50 7.00
N ASP A 404 -7.81 17.38 7.99
CA ASP A 404 -7.34 18.51 8.78
C ASP A 404 -6.30 19.31 7.97
N PRO A 405 -6.56 20.57 7.60
CA PRO A 405 -5.61 21.37 6.81
C PRO A 405 -4.35 21.78 7.57
N ASP A 406 -4.37 21.74 8.91
CA ASP A 406 -3.17 21.96 9.71
C ASP A 406 -2.26 20.72 9.72
N ARG A 407 -2.78 19.57 9.25
CA ARG A 407 -2.07 18.28 9.12
C ARG A 407 -2.28 17.64 7.73
N PRO A 408 -1.84 18.28 6.63
CA PRO A 408 -2.13 17.84 5.26
C PRO A 408 -1.48 16.49 4.87
N ASN A 409 -0.56 15.97 5.69
CA ASN A 409 0.07 14.66 5.49
C ASN A 409 -0.71 13.51 6.14
N GLU A 410 -1.76 13.81 6.92
CA GLU A 410 -2.58 12.83 7.63
C GLU A 410 -3.87 12.55 6.85
N ALA A 411 -3.73 12.07 5.62
CA ALA A 411 -4.84 11.40 4.94
C ALA A 411 -5.18 10.12 5.72
N ASN A 412 -6.48 9.78 5.82
CA ASN A 412 -6.99 8.52 6.42
C ASN A 412 -7.16 8.49 7.95
N ILE A 413 -7.79 9.52 8.53
CA ILE A 413 -8.18 9.55 9.94
C ILE A 413 -9.63 9.08 10.11
N TRP A 414 -9.87 8.25 11.12
CA TRP A 414 -11.22 7.86 11.55
C TRP A 414 -11.41 8.16 13.03
N ALA A 415 -12.63 8.53 13.42
CA ALA A 415 -13.05 8.53 14.81
C ALA A 415 -13.89 7.28 15.10
N MET A 416 -13.52 6.56 16.15
CA MET A 416 -14.32 5.50 16.73
C MET A 416 -15.03 6.00 17.98
N TYR A 417 -16.35 5.89 17.99
CA TYR A 417 -17.19 6.15 19.16
C TYR A 417 -17.65 4.85 19.79
N VAL A 418 -17.71 4.79 21.12
CA VAL A 418 -18.10 3.58 21.85
C VAL A 418 -19.27 3.88 22.79
N GLN A 419 -20.24 2.98 22.80
CA GLN A 419 -21.32 2.95 23.79
C GLN A 419 -21.46 1.54 24.37
N VAL A 420 -21.92 1.45 25.62
CA VAL A 420 -22.28 0.17 26.25
C VAL A 420 -23.74 0.25 26.69
N ASP A 421 -24.55 -0.71 26.26
CA ASP A 421 -26.00 -0.76 26.47
C ASP A 421 -26.73 0.53 26.05
N GLY A 422 -26.26 1.16 24.96
CA GLY A 422 -26.79 2.42 24.43
C GLY A 422 -26.48 3.65 25.30
N ARG A 423 -25.47 3.57 26.17
CA ARG A 423 -25.03 4.67 27.03
C ARG A 423 -23.60 5.06 26.73
N ASP A 424 -23.32 6.35 26.84
CA ASP A 424 -21.98 6.89 26.71
C ASP A 424 -21.10 6.36 27.86
N VAL A 425 -19.88 5.98 27.51
CA VAL A 425 -18.81 5.54 28.42
C VAL A 425 -17.62 6.46 28.23
N GLY A 426 -16.92 6.81 29.29
CA GLY A 426 -15.82 7.76 29.25
C GLY A 426 -15.77 8.67 30.47
N ASP A 427 -14.56 9.01 30.89
CA ASP A 427 -14.31 9.88 32.04
C ASP A 427 -15.07 11.21 31.91
N PRO A 428 -15.74 11.68 32.98
CA PRO A 428 -16.53 12.90 32.94
C PRO A 428 -15.66 14.14 32.71
N ASP A 429 -16.18 15.12 31.97
CA ASP A 429 -15.47 16.37 31.71
C ASP A 429 -15.52 17.28 32.95
N SER A 430 -14.41 17.28 33.69
CA SER A 430 -14.24 18.08 34.92
C SER A 430 -14.29 19.60 34.70
N THR A 431 -14.22 20.09 33.45
CA THR A 431 -14.30 21.52 33.12
C THR A 431 -15.74 22.03 33.08
N LEU A 432 -16.72 21.14 32.99
CA LEU A 432 -18.14 21.49 32.98
C LEU A 432 -18.63 21.90 34.38
N THR A 433 -19.79 22.55 34.43
CA THR A 433 -20.45 22.89 35.70
C THR A 433 -21.26 21.72 36.22
N PHE A 434 -21.39 21.60 37.54
CA PHE A 434 -22.30 20.63 38.15
C PHE A 434 -23.76 20.85 37.70
N PRO A 435 -24.52 19.79 37.35
CA PRO A 435 -24.20 18.36 37.51
C PRO A 435 -23.52 17.69 36.31
N ASP A 436 -23.33 18.40 35.20
CA ASP A 436 -22.88 17.83 33.92
C ASP A 436 -21.44 17.28 33.99
N ASN A 437 -20.63 17.81 34.91
CA ASN A 437 -19.27 17.34 35.20
C ASN A 437 -19.18 15.97 35.90
N LEU A 438 -20.30 15.30 36.12
CA LEU A 438 -20.37 13.93 36.64
C LEU A 438 -20.95 12.94 35.62
N ALA A 439 -21.48 13.42 34.50
CA ALA A 439 -22.01 12.56 33.46
C ALA A 439 -20.86 11.92 32.66
N PRO A 440 -20.95 10.63 32.32
CA PRO A 440 -20.02 10.01 31.39
C PRO A 440 -19.93 10.83 30.10
N THR A 441 -18.71 11.11 29.67
CA THR A 441 -18.51 11.69 28.35
C THR A 441 -18.63 10.59 27.31
N ARG A 442 -18.81 10.99 26.06
CA ARG A 442 -18.79 10.05 24.94
C ARG A 442 -17.35 9.66 24.62
N ALA A 443 -17.02 8.39 24.80
CA ALA A 443 -15.74 7.82 24.37
C ALA A 443 -15.57 8.02 22.86
N ARG A 444 -14.55 8.81 22.50
CA ARG A 444 -14.10 9.06 21.14
C ARG A 444 -12.61 8.74 21.07
N TYR A 445 -12.23 7.92 20.09
CA TYR A 445 -10.86 7.56 19.81
C TYR A 445 -10.50 7.89 18.38
N GLU A 446 -9.32 8.48 18.15
CA GLU A 446 -8.82 8.76 16.81
C GLU A 446 -7.98 7.58 16.33
N LEU A 447 -8.28 7.09 15.14
CA LEU A 447 -7.59 5.99 14.48
C LEU A 447 -6.83 6.55 13.28
N PHE A 448 -5.53 6.30 13.25
CA PHE A 448 -4.64 6.77 12.19
C PHE A 448 -4.24 5.60 11.31
N PHE A 449 -4.41 5.74 9.99
CA PHE A 449 -3.99 4.74 9.02
C PHE A 449 -2.86 5.26 8.14
N ASN A 450 -1.85 4.43 7.92
CA ASN A 450 -0.75 4.68 7.00
C ASN A 450 -1.26 4.75 5.54
N GLN A 451 -0.43 5.33 4.65
CA GLN A 451 -0.75 5.40 3.22
C GLN A 451 -0.91 4.01 2.56
N ASP A 452 -0.30 2.98 3.15
CA ASP A 452 -0.45 1.60 2.69
C ASP A 452 -1.74 0.93 3.19
N GLY A 453 -2.56 1.63 3.98
CA GLY A 453 -3.84 1.19 4.53
C GLY A 453 -3.74 0.42 5.85
N THR A 454 -2.55 0.24 6.43
CA THR A 454 -2.38 -0.39 7.75
C THR A 454 -2.63 0.60 8.89
N LEU A 455 -3.12 0.13 10.05
CA LEU A 455 -3.27 0.96 11.24
C LEU A 455 -1.89 1.38 11.80
N ASP A 456 -1.71 2.67 12.04
CA ASP A 456 -0.59 3.20 12.82
C ASP A 456 -0.93 3.10 14.32
N VAL A 457 -0.46 2.01 14.93
CA VAL A 457 -0.68 1.73 16.35
C VAL A 457 0.00 2.73 17.27
N ASP A 458 1.13 3.30 16.85
CA ASP A 458 1.89 4.27 17.65
C ASP A 458 1.19 5.63 17.66
N ALA A 459 0.64 6.06 16.52
CA ALA A 459 -0.14 7.29 16.42
C ALA A 459 -1.54 7.18 17.06
N THR A 460 -2.19 6.02 16.91
CA THR A 460 -3.52 5.73 17.50
C THR A 460 -3.45 5.61 19.02
N GLY A 461 -2.42 4.94 19.54
CA GLY A 461 -2.25 4.70 20.97
C GLY A 461 -3.24 3.70 21.56
N ASP A 462 -3.18 3.55 22.88
CA ASP A 462 -4.04 2.62 23.62
C ASP A 462 -5.47 3.15 23.78
N LEU A 463 -6.46 2.30 23.46
CA LEU A 463 -7.88 2.65 23.53
C LEU A 463 -8.51 2.08 24.81
N PHE A 464 -8.64 2.91 25.85
CA PHE A 464 -9.21 2.48 27.13
C PHE A 464 -10.65 2.96 27.30
N VAL A 465 -11.56 2.00 27.50
CA VAL A 465 -12.93 2.30 27.93
C VAL A 465 -12.94 2.47 29.45
N THR A 466 -13.37 3.64 29.88
CA THR A 466 -13.45 4.07 31.28
C THR A 466 -14.88 4.46 31.64
N ASN A 467 -15.14 4.63 32.94
CA ASN A 467 -16.43 5.09 33.46
C ASN A 467 -17.64 4.22 33.02
N TRP A 468 -17.41 2.93 32.79
CA TRP A 468 -18.47 1.96 32.52
C TRP A 468 -18.96 1.34 33.83
N ASP A 469 -20.12 1.75 34.31
CA ASP A 469 -20.78 1.12 35.46
C ASP A 469 -21.90 0.18 34.99
N PRO A 470 -21.76 -1.16 35.16
CA PRO A 470 -22.77 -2.10 34.71
C PRO A 470 -24.13 -1.88 35.41
N MET A 471 -25.18 -1.75 34.60
CA MET A 471 -26.56 -1.58 35.08
C MET A 471 -27.47 -2.66 34.49
N ASP A 472 -28.56 -2.95 35.18
CA ASP A 472 -29.57 -3.87 34.69
C ASP A 472 -30.53 -3.19 33.69
N SER A 473 -31.48 -3.97 33.16
CA SER A 473 -32.48 -3.47 32.21
C SER A 473 -33.44 -2.42 32.79
N SER A 474 -33.50 -2.27 34.11
CA SER A 474 -34.25 -1.22 34.81
C SER A 474 -33.42 0.05 35.01
N GLY A 475 -32.12 0.00 34.71
CA GLY A 475 -31.16 1.08 34.92
C GLY A 475 -30.61 1.16 36.34
N ASP A 476 -30.78 0.11 37.15
CA ASP A 476 -30.22 0.03 38.49
C ASP A 476 -28.82 -0.65 38.43
N PRO A 477 -27.85 -0.25 39.27
CA PRO A 477 -26.54 -0.89 39.32
C PRO A 477 -26.64 -2.40 39.62
N THR A 478 -25.94 -3.23 38.85
CA THR A 478 -25.99 -4.71 39.04
C THR A 478 -25.27 -5.19 40.30
N GLY A 479 -24.46 -4.33 40.92
CA GLY A 479 -23.54 -4.69 42.01
C GLY A 479 -22.24 -5.34 41.53
N ALA A 480 -21.99 -5.37 40.22
CA ALA A 480 -20.69 -5.66 39.64
C ALA A 480 -19.64 -4.60 40.06
N MET A 481 -18.37 -4.89 39.80
CA MET A 481 -17.30 -3.90 39.93
C MET A 481 -17.66 -2.63 39.15
N ALA A 482 -17.56 -1.50 39.83
CA ALA A 482 -17.75 -0.19 39.24
C ALA A 482 -16.45 0.29 38.59
N SER A 483 -16.60 1.32 37.79
CA SER A 483 -15.49 2.01 37.13
C SER A 483 -14.70 2.86 38.12
N LEU A 484 -13.48 3.21 37.71
CA LEU A 484 -12.67 4.24 38.35
C LEU A 484 -12.18 5.19 37.26
N ASN A 485 -12.33 6.49 37.49
CA ASN A 485 -11.82 7.49 36.54
C ASN A 485 -10.29 7.42 36.48
N VAL A 486 -9.71 7.88 35.37
CA VAL A 486 -8.25 7.92 35.19
C VAL A 486 -7.58 8.78 36.26
N LEU A 487 -8.20 9.92 36.64
CA LEU A 487 -7.71 10.79 37.72
C LEU A 487 -7.74 10.11 39.11
N GLU A 488 -8.56 9.08 39.28
CA GLU A 488 -8.67 8.28 40.50
C GLU A 488 -7.80 7.01 40.43
N SER A 489 -6.84 6.95 39.50
CA SER A 489 -5.96 5.80 39.26
C SER A 489 -6.69 4.57 38.68
N GLY A 490 -7.72 4.80 37.85
CA GLY A 490 -8.41 3.74 37.11
C GLY A 490 -7.54 3.03 36.06
N LEU A 491 -6.37 3.58 35.73
CA LEU A 491 -5.35 3.01 34.85
C LEU A 491 -3.96 3.06 35.53
N PRO A 492 -3.01 2.16 35.17
CA PRO A 492 -3.11 1.10 34.16
C PRO A 492 -4.01 -0.06 34.61
N LEU A 493 -4.48 -0.86 33.65
CA LEU A 493 -5.25 -2.07 33.93
C LEU A 493 -4.42 -3.07 34.75
N THR A 494 -5.06 -3.74 35.72
CA THR A 494 -4.41 -4.73 36.59
C THR A 494 -4.93 -6.14 36.30
N GLU A 495 -4.09 -7.15 36.51
CA GLU A 495 -4.49 -8.56 36.49
C GLU A 495 -4.26 -9.18 37.88
N PRO A 496 -5.30 -9.56 38.63
CA PRO A 496 -6.73 -9.51 38.25
C PRO A 496 -7.30 -8.08 38.20
N PRO A 497 -8.41 -7.86 37.46
CA PRO A 497 -9.08 -6.57 37.39
C PRO A 497 -9.57 -6.09 38.76
N THR A 498 -9.47 -4.79 39.02
CA THR A 498 -9.93 -4.14 40.28
C THR A 498 -11.11 -3.20 40.09
N ASN A 499 -11.45 -2.88 38.85
CA ASN A 499 -12.56 -2.03 38.42
C ASN A 499 -13.10 -2.58 37.06
N SER A 500 -14.09 -1.92 36.47
CA SER A 500 -14.69 -2.30 35.19
C SER A 500 -14.00 -1.73 33.94
N ASN A 501 -12.92 -0.96 34.06
CA ASN A 501 -12.22 -0.42 32.90
C ASN A 501 -11.58 -1.55 32.08
N PHE A 502 -11.55 -1.40 30.76
CA PHE A 502 -10.96 -2.37 29.85
C PHE A 502 -10.35 -1.69 28.62
N GLN A 503 -9.55 -2.44 27.86
CA GLN A 503 -8.88 -1.96 26.65
C GLN A 503 -9.54 -2.58 25.41
N ILE A 504 -9.70 -1.76 24.37
CA ILE A 504 -10.01 -2.22 23.01
C ILE A 504 -8.68 -2.28 22.24
N ILE A 505 -8.42 -3.42 21.60
CA ILE A 505 -7.22 -3.62 20.79
C ILE A 505 -7.66 -3.72 19.34
N LEU A 506 -7.16 -2.80 18.50
CA LEU A 506 -7.45 -2.75 17.05
C LEU A 506 -6.25 -3.14 16.19
N ASP A 507 -5.20 -3.70 16.79
CA ASP A 507 -3.99 -4.15 16.10
C ASP A 507 -4.33 -5.03 14.89
N GLY A 508 -3.73 -4.70 13.73
CA GLY A 508 -3.99 -5.41 12.47
C GLY A 508 -5.23 -4.93 11.70
N SER A 509 -5.96 -3.93 12.20
CA SER A 509 -7.01 -3.27 11.43
C SER A 509 -6.46 -2.59 10.17
N THR A 510 -7.28 -2.51 9.12
CA THR A 510 -6.88 -1.94 7.82
C THR A 510 -7.97 -1.08 7.20
N GLN A 511 -7.57 -0.07 6.44
CA GLN A 511 -8.44 0.72 5.59
C GLN A 511 -8.17 0.39 4.11
N PHE A 512 -8.83 -0.64 3.59
CA PHE A 512 -8.78 -1.00 2.17
C PHE A 512 -10.11 -0.72 1.46
N GLY A 513 -10.09 -0.70 0.13
CA GLY A 513 -11.28 -0.42 -0.69
C GLY A 513 -12.36 -1.52 -0.70
N SER A 514 -12.22 -2.57 0.11
CA SER A 514 -13.25 -3.59 0.28
C SER A 514 -14.39 -3.11 1.20
N ALA A 515 -15.52 -3.82 1.18
CA ALA A 515 -16.59 -3.57 2.15
C ALA A 515 -16.09 -3.77 3.59
N PHE A 516 -16.65 -2.99 4.53
CA PHE A 516 -16.35 -3.09 5.95
C PHE A 516 -16.66 -4.50 6.49
N SER A 517 -15.74 -5.04 7.29
CA SER A 517 -15.87 -6.32 7.98
C SER A 517 -15.15 -6.24 9.31
N SER A 518 -15.72 -6.85 10.36
CA SER A 518 -15.13 -6.88 11.70
C SER A 518 -15.01 -8.32 12.19
N GLU A 519 -13.83 -8.67 12.71
CA GLU A 519 -13.62 -9.88 13.51
C GLU A 519 -13.37 -9.46 14.96
N VAL A 520 -14.03 -10.13 15.90
CA VAL A 520 -14.06 -9.71 17.30
C VAL A 520 -13.67 -10.89 18.19
N ASN A 521 -12.77 -10.63 19.12
CA ASN A 521 -12.40 -11.55 20.19
C ASN A 521 -12.45 -10.79 21.53
N GLN A 522 -12.92 -11.46 22.58
CA GLN A 522 -13.03 -10.91 23.92
C GLN A 522 -12.69 -11.99 24.96
N ASN A 523 -12.15 -11.57 26.11
CA ASN A 523 -11.61 -12.45 27.15
C ASN A 523 -12.54 -12.69 28.35
N GLY A 524 -13.71 -12.05 28.38
CA GLY A 524 -14.76 -12.25 29.37
C GLY A 524 -15.60 -13.52 29.11
N TYR A 525 -16.26 -14.00 30.16
CA TYR A 525 -17.13 -15.17 30.09
C TYR A 525 -18.17 -15.14 31.19
N THR A 526 -19.34 -15.72 30.91
CA THR A 526 -20.37 -15.90 31.93
C THR A 526 -19.97 -16.95 32.98
N THR A 527 -20.73 -17.02 34.07
CA THR A 527 -20.53 -18.02 35.11
C THR A 527 -20.64 -19.46 34.58
N GLY A 528 -19.70 -20.32 34.99
CA GLY A 528 -19.62 -21.71 34.58
C GLY A 528 -19.74 -22.66 35.77
N ARG A 529 -20.48 -23.75 35.60
CA ARG A 529 -20.45 -24.89 36.53
C ARG A 529 -19.50 -25.95 36.00
N LEU A 530 -18.84 -26.69 36.89
CA LEU A 530 -18.03 -27.84 36.50
C LEU A 530 -18.90 -28.85 35.72
N SER A 531 -18.53 -29.11 34.48
CA SER A 531 -19.17 -30.08 33.59
C SER A 531 -18.46 -31.43 33.65
N GLY A 532 -17.13 -31.45 33.75
CA GLY A 532 -16.35 -32.68 33.84
C GLY A 532 -14.88 -32.44 34.13
N LEU A 533 -14.18 -33.53 34.46
CA LEU A 533 -12.72 -33.57 34.53
C LEU A 533 -12.18 -34.46 33.43
N GLU A 534 -11.11 -34.00 32.80
CA GLU A 534 -10.37 -34.72 31.78
C GLU A 534 -8.90 -34.77 32.19
N VAL A 535 -8.24 -35.89 31.90
CA VAL A 535 -6.79 -36.02 32.04
C VAL A 535 -6.25 -36.27 30.64
N ASP A 536 -5.30 -35.46 30.19
CA ASP A 536 -4.63 -35.68 28.92
C ASP A 536 -3.54 -36.77 29.02
N ASN A 537 -2.85 -37.03 27.92
CA ASN A 537 -1.77 -38.00 27.83
C ASN A 537 -0.44 -37.51 28.44
N GLU A 538 -0.29 -36.21 28.63
CA GLU A 538 0.77 -35.57 29.40
C GLU A 538 0.48 -35.56 30.91
N GLY A 539 -0.69 -36.07 31.33
CA GLY A 539 -1.13 -36.15 32.72
C GLY A 539 -1.67 -34.85 33.30
N VAL A 540 -1.92 -33.84 32.47
CA VAL A 540 -2.54 -32.58 32.88
C VAL A 540 -4.03 -32.82 33.09
N ILE A 541 -4.53 -32.38 34.23
CA ILE A 541 -5.92 -32.50 34.65
C ILE A 541 -6.62 -31.17 34.35
N PHE A 542 -7.59 -31.20 33.44
CA PHE A 542 -8.42 -30.05 33.10
C PHE A 542 -9.84 -30.21 33.66
N ALA A 543 -10.34 -29.16 34.30
CA ALA A 543 -11.76 -28.99 34.57
C ALA A 543 -12.41 -28.30 33.38
N ARG A 544 -13.45 -28.93 32.82
CA ARG A 544 -14.32 -28.33 31.79
C ARG A 544 -15.51 -27.70 32.45
N TYR A 545 -15.86 -26.47 32.06
CA TYR A 545 -16.99 -25.72 32.61
C TYR A 545 -18.10 -25.55 31.56
N THR A 546 -19.33 -25.32 32.03
CA THR A 546 -20.51 -25.15 31.15
C THR A 546 -20.46 -23.87 30.30
N ASN A 547 -19.60 -22.91 30.63
CA ASN A 547 -19.36 -21.67 29.88
C ASN A 547 -18.31 -21.85 28.77
N GLY A 548 -17.91 -23.09 28.46
CA GLY A 548 -16.92 -23.41 27.43
C GLY A 548 -15.46 -23.26 27.87
N GLN A 549 -15.21 -22.69 29.05
CA GLN A 549 -13.86 -22.52 29.57
C GLN A 549 -13.27 -23.83 30.12
N ALA A 550 -11.95 -23.94 30.06
CA ALA A 550 -11.20 -25.05 30.63
C ALA A 550 -10.10 -24.54 31.55
N GLN A 551 -10.06 -25.04 32.78
CA GLN A 551 -9.05 -24.66 33.76
C GLN A 551 -8.11 -25.82 34.06
N VAL A 552 -6.81 -25.57 34.05
CA VAL A 552 -5.81 -26.54 34.52
C VAL A 552 -5.89 -26.63 36.05
N LEU A 553 -6.13 -27.82 36.58
CA LEU A 553 -6.16 -28.08 38.02
C LEU A 553 -4.79 -28.55 38.56
N GLY A 554 -4.00 -29.20 37.71
CA GLY A 554 -2.69 -29.73 38.07
C GLY A 554 -2.22 -30.79 37.08
N GLN A 555 -1.09 -31.41 37.38
CA GLN A 555 -0.51 -32.47 36.56
C GLN A 555 -0.12 -33.65 37.46
N VAL A 556 -0.37 -34.88 36.99
CA VAL A 556 0.04 -36.10 37.66
C VAL A 556 1.56 -36.24 37.58
N ALA A 557 2.23 -36.35 38.72
CA ALA A 557 3.66 -36.64 38.77
C ALA A 557 3.91 -38.15 38.74
N LEU A 558 4.92 -38.58 37.97
CA LEU A 558 5.39 -39.97 37.94
C LEU A 558 6.73 -40.08 38.65
N ALA A 559 6.97 -41.23 39.28
CA ALA A 559 8.24 -41.55 39.92
C ALA A 559 8.87 -42.78 39.26
N ASN A 560 10.17 -42.73 39.00
CA ASN A 560 10.96 -43.85 38.50
C ASN A 560 12.11 -44.13 39.47
N PHE A 561 12.46 -45.41 39.60
CA PHE A 561 13.51 -45.88 40.49
C PHE A 561 14.61 -46.56 39.67
N ARG A 562 15.85 -46.40 40.10
CA ARG A 562 16.99 -47.00 39.40
C ARG A 562 16.93 -48.54 39.43
N ASN A 563 16.40 -49.10 40.50
CA ASN A 563 16.21 -50.55 40.67
C ASN A 563 14.79 -50.86 41.19
N PRO A 564 13.81 -51.10 40.30
CA PRO A 564 12.42 -51.39 40.70
C PRO A 564 12.28 -52.64 41.59
N GLU A 565 13.08 -53.68 41.36
CA GLU A 565 13.07 -54.94 42.15
C GLU A 565 13.54 -54.75 43.59
N GLY A 566 14.19 -53.61 43.90
CA GLY A 566 14.60 -53.25 45.25
C GLY A 566 13.49 -52.60 46.08
N LEU A 567 12.32 -52.33 45.51
CA LEU A 567 11.21 -51.70 46.24
C LEU A 567 10.63 -52.63 47.31
N THR A 568 10.30 -52.08 48.47
CA THR A 568 9.70 -52.86 49.56
C THR A 568 8.17 -52.86 49.42
N PRO A 569 7.49 -54.02 49.34
CA PRO A 569 6.04 -54.07 49.27
C PRO A 569 5.42 -53.63 50.61
N LEU A 570 4.49 -52.67 50.56
CA LEU A 570 3.76 -52.19 51.74
C LEU A 570 2.44 -52.96 51.97
N GLY A 571 2.09 -53.86 51.05
CA GLY A 571 0.80 -54.56 51.01
C GLY A 571 -0.16 -53.94 49.98
N GLY A 572 -1.15 -54.74 49.53
CA GLY A 572 -2.00 -54.37 48.41
C GLY A 572 -1.19 -54.18 47.11
N THR A 573 -1.42 -53.09 46.39
CA THR A 573 -0.65 -52.68 45.20
C THR A 573 0.39 -51.57 45.50
N GLY A 574 0.66 -51.30 46.79
CA GLY A 574 1.57 -50.23 47.23
C GLY A 574 3.01 -50.69 47.43
N TRP A 575 3.96 -49.83 47.03
CA TRP A 575 5.40 -50.04 47.14
C TRP A 575 6.08 -48.85 47.82
N ALA A 576 7.15 -49.11 48.57
CA ALA A 576 7.96 -48.08 49.24
C ALA A 576 9.41 -48.08 48.75
N GLU A 577 10.00 -46.88 48.75
CA GLU A 577 11.43 -46.67 48.54
C GLU A 577 12.26 -47.40 49.61
N SER A 578 13.34 -48.07 49.17
CA SER A 578 14.31 -48.74 50.02
C SER A 578 15.74 -48.31 49.68
N PHE A 579 16.70 -48.68 50.51
CA PHE A 579 18.11 -48.47 50.20
C PHE A 579 18.56 -49.19 48.91
N GLU A 580 17.97 -50.35 48.62
CA GLU A 580 18.31 -51.16 47.43
C GLU A 580 17.63 -50.65 46.14
N SER A 581 16.49 -49.94 46.25
CA SER A 581 15.84 -49.31 45.08
C SER A 581 16.53 -48.01 44.65
N GLY A 582 17.19 -47.33 45.59
CA GLY A 582 17.69 -45.97 45.44
C GLY A 582 16.57 -44.92 45.54
N VAL A 583 16.95 -43.65 45.42
CA VAL A 583 16.02 -42.50 45.54
C VAL A 583 15.05 -42.40 44.37
N ALA A 584 13.82 -42.01 44.65
CA ALA A 584 12.82 -41.73 43.62
C ALA A 584 13.23 -40.55 42.73
N THR A 585 13.21 -40.74 41.41
CA THR A 585 13.29 -39.65 40.44
C THR A 585 11.88 -39.28 40.01
N VAL A 586 11.43 -38.07 40.32
CA VAL A 586 10.09 -37.58 39.98
C VAL A 586 10.14 -36.73 38.72
N GLY A 587 9.18 -36.92 37.82
CA GLY A 587 9.06 -36.14 36.60
C GLY A 587 7.64 -36.14 36.03
N SER A 588 7.43 -35.32 35.01
CA SER A 588 6.16 -35.29 34.29
C SER A 588 6.06 -36.47 33.30
N PRO A 589 4.85 -36.97 33.03
CA PRO A 589 4.60 -37.95 31.97
C PRO A 589 5.15 -37.51 30.63
N ARG A 590 5.42 -38.47 29.74
CA ARG A 590 5.89 -38.26 28.37
C ARG A 590 7.26 -37.55 28.24
N THR A 591 8.02 -37.44 29.33
CA THR A 591 9.43 -37.02 29.29
C THR A 591 10.36 -38.23 29.13
N ALA A 592 11.62 -38.00 28.77
CA ALA A 592 12.54 -39.04 28.24
C ALA A 592 12.66 -40.34 29.08
N SER A 593 12.41 -40.31 30.39
CA SER A 593 12.48 -41.49 31.27
C SER A 593 11.12 -41.99 31.78
N PHE A 594 10.01 -41.43 31.28
CA PHE A 594 8.65 -41.71 31.74
C PHE A 594 7.71 -42.02 30.56
N GLY A 595 6.75 -42.93 30.79
CA GLY A 595 5.70 -43.24 29.82
C GLY A 595 4.64 -42.14 29.70
N GLN A 596 3.72 -42.30 28.75
CA GLN A 596 2.51 -41.48 28.66
C GLN A 596 1.42 -42.00 29.62
N ILE A 597 0.52 -41.13 30.05
CA ILE A 597 -0.68 -41.55 30.78
C ILE A 597 -1.79 -41.83 29.76
N ARG A 598 -2.56 -42.89 30.00
CA ARG A 598 -3.78 -43.17 29.24
C ARG A 598 -4.98 -42.95 30.15
N SER A 599 -5.70 -41.85 29.92
CA SER A 599 -6.91 -41.54 30.66
C SER A 599 -8.00 -42.59 30.44
N SER A 600 -8.81 -42.81 31.47
CA SER A 600 -9.94 -43.76 31.47
C SER A 600 -9.57 -45.20 31.09
N ALA A 601 -8.33 -45.61 31.32
CA ALA A 601 -7.85 -46.98 31.14
C ALA A 601 -7.23 -47.50 32.45
N LEU A 602 -7.34 -48.81 32.67
CA LEU A 602 -6.70 -49.53 33.78
C LEU A 602 -5.69 -50.51 33.21
N GLU A 603 -4.53 -50.63 33.85
CA GLU A 603 -3.52 -51.63 33.52
C GLU A 603 -3.96 -53.01 34.03
N ASP A 604 -3.86 -54.03 33.18
CA ASP A 604 -4.22 -55.41 33.54
C ASP A 604 -3.02 -56.13 34.18
N SER A 605 -3.29 -57.25 34.85
CA SER A 605 -2.24 -58.08 35.43
C SER A 605 -1.30 -58.61 34.35
N ASN A 606 0.01 -58.63 34.63
CA ASN A 606 1.01 -59.24 33.76
C ASN A 606 1.11 -60.76 33.90
N VAL A 607 0.27 -61.39 34.74
CA VAL A 607 0.29 -62.83 35.04
C VAL A 607 -0.47 -63.64 33.99
N ASP A 608 0.22 -64.59 33.33
CA ASP A 608 -0.43 -65.62 32.51
C ASP A 608 -0.78 -66.84 33.36
N ILE A 609 -2.08 -67.05 33.57
CA ILE A 609 -2.62 -68.16 34.36
C ILE A 609 -2.15 -69.53 33.83
N SER A 610 -1.96 -69.68 32.52
CA SER A 610 -1.54 -70.94 31.92
C SER A 610 -0.12 -71.32 32.33
N GLU A 611 0.79 -70.34 32.36
CA GLU A 611 2.17 -70.52 32.78
C GLU A 611 2.27 -70.82 34.28
N GLU A 612 1.53 -70.06 35.10
CA GLU A 612 1.49 -70.26 36.56
C GLU A 612 0.94 -71.64 36.95
N LEU A 613 -0.06 -72.15 36.23
CA LEU A 613 -0.59 -73.50 36.46
C LEU A 613 0.45 -74.59 36.15
N VAL A 614 1.25 -74.43 35.09
CA VAL A 614 2.36 -75.34 34.79
C VAL A 614 3.43 -75.24 35.88
N GLY A 615 3.75 -74.03 36.33
CA GLY A 615 4.67 -73.79 37.44
C GLY A 615 4.26 -74.53 38.71
N LEU A 616 2.97 -74.49 39.08
CA LEU A 616 2.43 -75.24 40.21
C LEU A 616 2.57 -76.76 40.04
N ILE A 617 2.34 -77.29 38.83
CA ILE A 617 2.53 -78.72 38.54
C ILE A 617 4.00 -79.10 38.71
N VAL A 618 4.94 -78.27 38.27
CA VAL A 618 6.38 -78.51 38.44
C VAL A 618 6.77 -78.46 39.91
N ALA A 619 6.33 -77.46 40.66
CA ALA A 619 6.58 -77.35 42.10
C ALA A 619 6.01 -78.55 42.87
N GLN A 620 4.79 -78.99 42.53
CA GLN A 620 4.17 -80.18 43.11
C GLN A 620 4.96 -81.45 42.80
N ARG A 621 5.42 -81.64 41.55
CA ARG A 621 6.27 -82.77 41.17
C ARG A 621 7.60 -82.77 41.93
N ASN A 622 8.23 -81.61 42.10
CA ASN A 622 9.48 -81.47 42.85
C ASN A 622 9.28 -81.78 44.34
N PHE A 623 8.16 -81.35 44.92
CA PHE A 623 7.80 -81.69 46.30
C PHE A 623 7.54 -83.19 46.46
N GLN A 624 6.79 -83.81 45.54
CA GLN A 624 6.57 -85.26 45.54
C GLN A 624 7.87 -86.05 45.40
N ALA A 625 8.80 -85.62 44.54
CA ALA A 625 10.12 -86.22 44.40
C ALA A 625 10.92 -86.12 45.71
N SER A 626 10.95 -84.94 46.33
CA SER A 626 11.65 -84.71 47.60
C SER A 626 11.07 -85.54 48.75
N ALA A 627 9.73 -85.65 48.83
CA ALA A 627 9.04 -86.48 49.80
C ALA A 627 9.34 -87.97 49.59
N LYS A 628 9.43 -88.43 48.34
CA LYS A 628 9.79 -89.82 48.04
C LYS A 628 11.22 -90.15 48.46
N THR A 629 12.15 -89.21 48.35
CA THR A 629 13.52 -89.35 48.88
C THR A 629 13.52 -89.54 50.39
N ILE A 630 12.69 -88.79 51.12
CA ILE A 630 12.55 -88.93 52.58
C ILE A 630 11.95 -90.31 52.93
N GLU A 631 10.88 -90.73 52.25
CA GLU A 631 10.22 -92.02 52.50
C GLU A 631 11.19 -93.20 52.27
N THR A 632 12.02 -93.12 51.22
CA THR A 632 13.04 -94.13 50.97
C THR A 632 14.16 -94.11 52.02
N MET A 633 14.58 -92.93 52.49
CA MET A 633 15.52 -92.82 53.62
C MET A 633 14.94 -93.41 54.92
N ASP A 634 13.67 -93.14 55.25
CA ASP A 634 13.01 -93.69 56.43
C ASP A 634 12.90 -95.22 56.36
N GLN A 635 12.56 -95.77 55.18
CA GLN A 635 12.51 -97.23 54.98
C GLN A 635 13.87 -97.90 55.14
N VAL A 636 14.95 -97.28 54.64
CA VAL A 636 16.32 -97.75 54.85
C VAL A 636 16.70 -97.68 56.32
N THR A 637 16.40 -96.57 57.01
CA THR A 637 16.68 -96.39 58.44
C THR A 637 15.93 -97.39 59.31
N GLN A 638 14.65 -97.66 59.01
CA GLN A 638 13.85 -98.67 59.70
C GLN A 638 14.38 -100.09 59.47
N THR A 639 14.90 -100.37 58.27
CA THR A 639 15.53 -101.66 57.96
C THR A 639 16.85 -101.82 58.72
N ILE A 640 17.65 -100.76 58.87
CA ILE A 640 18.85 -100.75 59.71
C ILE A 640 18.49 -100.96 61.19
N LEU A 641 17.41 -100.35 61.70
CA LEU A 641 16.95 -100.54 63.09
C LEU A 641 16.40 -101.95 63.39
N ASN A 642 15.94 -102.66 62.35
CA ASN A 642 15.40 -104.01 62.46
C ASN A 642 16.45 -105.12 62.20
N ILE A 643 17.71 -104.76 61.98
CA ILE A 643 18.89 -105.64 61.95
C ILE A 643 19.61 -105.52 63.29
#